data_AF-A0A0F9I3Y3-F1
#
_entry.id   AF-A0A0F9I3Y3-F1
#
_cell.length_a   1.000
_cell.length_b   1.000
_cell.length_c   1.000
_cell.angle_alpha   90.00
_cell.angle_beta   90.00
_cell.angle_gamma   90.00
#
_symmetry.space_group_name_H-M   'P 1'
#
loop_
_entity.id
_entity.type
_entity.pdbx_description
1 polymer ?
#
loop_
_entity_poly.entity_id
_entity_poly.type
_entity_poly.pdbx_seq_one_letter_code
_entity_poly.pdbx_strand_id
1 'polypeptide(L)'
;MSVNGNIVGLFIGLNSSSYEYLASIIAPYQQEYAPVVGGFMLIDNIDEYIVARIMDYVPKGEFTSAMGIKWLSDVALSPETIGQDIKSSKVSYQVKIKLLGRLNKRDNSFTPGIKTIPHITSRVVQPNTEIVKMICNKALEDHQDGIEIGEYWLEREIPIHFNLEDLVGKRTFIFARAGYGKSNLMKVISSSWQENLGALIVFDPEGEYAVTDNKGRPGIMDKLPAILITNRSDVRETTRFNVYNNLRFDLRQFSPNFIVPIIVPEAKHEMIFFQKLMGLDPTQWSNLVDYLGEQRWRANLNQVGVIMGIAESDRQNLRPILNNLIHPIDQLHDPDSSLLHILEEGVNQSIIIIIDISLLNSHTALQLTSTIISHFFNMNQIRFTSGGLDLTRIVFVVEEAQSVIGGKKSVSKFVELAKEGRKYQLGAIFITQQPGSISKDILSQGDNFYVFHLLSKGDLLTLQKSNAHYSDDILTQILNEPIKGKCYMWTSNQPFVLPVHIKNFEEIAEPNNSMEIQKNNNLLDPILGRIQELDAIETNIVEKLINVIDSNGLDIQNRREVMSDQNKKLLCINLFGRLNNEERTFLDQINGLAKNRDTSEPFSINYRYFGTLHEKARIHFNSTNEVNNEEDSSFDNSELDEF
;
A
#
# COMPACT_ATOMS: atom_id res chain seq x y z
N MET A 1 36.29 13.22 15.04
CA MET A 1 36.90 11.88 15.23
C MET A 1 37.97 11.70 14.17
N SER A 2 39.21 11.35 14.51
CA SER A 2 40.24 11.11 13.49
C SER A 2 40.03 9.76 12.81
N VAL A 3 40.17 9.72 11.49
CA VAL A 3 40.20 8.48 10.69
C VAL A 3 41.57 7.81 10.91
N ASN A 4 41.85 7.34 12.12
CA ASN A 4 43.04 6.55 12.43
C ASN A 4 42.84 5.10 11.94
N GLY A 5 42.58 4.94 10.64
CA GLY A 5 42.44 3.64 9.98
C GLY A 5 43.79 3.08 9.56
N ASN A 6 43.94 1.75 9.59
CA ASN A 6 45.12 1.09 9.05
C ASN A 6 45.20 1.31 7.53
N ILE A 7 46.41 1.58 7.03
CA ILE A 7 46.66 1.69 5.59
C ILE A 7 46.61 0.28 5.00
N VAL A 8 45.69 0.08 4.06
CA VAL A 8 45.41 -1.22 3.43
C VAL A 8 45.90 -1.28 1.98
N GLY A 9 46.29 -0.15 1.38
CA GLY A 9 46.78 -0.13 0.01
C GLY A 9 47.00 1.26 -0.57
N LEU A 10 47.20 1.29 -1.88
CA LEU A 10 47.41 2.50 -2.66
C LEU A 10 46.41 2.58 -3.81
N PHE A 11 45.91 3.77 -4.08
CA PHE A 11 45.09 4.06 -5.24
C PHE A 11 45.94 4.05 -6.52
N ILE A 12 45.55 3.27 -7.53
CA ILE A 12 46.34 3.13 -8.77
C ILE A 12 45.70 3.81 -9.98
N GLY A 13 44.42 4.17 -9.92
CA GLY A 13 43.77 4.99 -10.95
C GLY A 13 42.29 4.69 -11.16
N LEU A 14 41.66 5.54 -11.97
CA LEU A 14 40.29 5.36 -12.43
C LEU A 14 40.26 4.55 -13.73
N ASN A 15 39.33 3.61 -13.79
CA ASN A 15 38.89 2.96 -15.00
C ASN A 15 37.51 3.57 -15.33
N SER A 16 37.46 4.62 -16.13
CA SER A 16 36.18 5.22 -16.51
C SER A 16 35.41 4.26 -17.42
N SER A 17 34.25 3.80 -16.95
CA SER A 17 33.22 3.20 -17.78
C SER A 17 32.06 4.18 -17.92
N SER A 18 31.18 3.99 -18.90
CA SER A 18 30.31 5.03 -19.44
C SER A 18 29.38 5.74 -18.42
N TYR A 19 29.14 5.19 -17.23
CA TYR A 19 28.27 5.78 -16.21
C TYR A 19 28.68 5.46 -14.76
N GLU A 20 29.90 4.96 -14.52
CA GLU A 20 30.39 4.62 -13.17
C GLU A 20 31.83 5.05 -12.93
N TYR A 21 32.08 5.62 -11.75
CA TYR A 21 33.43 5.91 -11.26
C TYR A 21 34.04 4.65 -10.64
N LEU A 22 34.57 3.79 -11.51
CA LEU A 22 35.31 2.61 -11.10
C LEU A 22 36.78 2.94 -10.97
N ALA A 23 37.40 2.45 -9.91
CA ALA A 23 38.82 2.59 -9.67
C ALA A 23 39.44 1.24 -9.35
N SER A 24 40.76 1.19 -9.45
CA SER A 24 41.54 0.10 -8.89
C SER A 24 42.42 0.62 -7.77
N ILE A 25 42.61 -0.22 -6.77
CA ILE A 25 43.64 -0.05 -5.76
C ILE A 25 44.53 -1.28 -5.77
N ILE A 26 45.75 -1.14 -5.29
CA ILE A 26 46.66 -2.25 -5.01
C ILE A 26 46.82 -2.39 -3.50
N ALA A 27 46.53 -3.58 -2.98
CA ALA A 27 46.69 -3.93 -1.58
C ALA A 27 47.77 -5.02 -1.45
N PRO A 28 48.76 -4.89 -0.56
CA PRO A 28 49.70 -5.97 -0.28
C PRO A 28 48.98 -7.14 0.42
N TYR A 29 49.53 -8.35 0.33
CA TYR A 29 49.05 -9.45 1.15
C TYR A 29 49.29 -9.15 2.63
N GLN A 30 48.23 -9.22 3.42
CA GLN A 30 48.26 -9.07 4.88
C GLN A 30 47.63 -10.33 5.48
N GLN A 31 48.28 -10.90 6.51
CA GLN A 31 47.80 -12.14 7.13
C GLN A 31 46.47 -11.93 7.87
N GLU A 32 46.29 -10.75 8.48
CA GLU A 32 45.16 -10.43 9.34
C GLU A 32 44.04 -9.67 8.61
N TYR A 33 44.24 -9.32 7.33
CA TYR A 33 43.29 -8.52 6.57
C TYR A 33 43.10 -9.05 5.15
N ALA A 34 41.85 -9.26 4.78
CA ALA A 34 41.44 -9.53 3.41
C ALA A 34 40.36 -8.53 2.99
N PRO A 35 40.40 -7.98 1.75
CA PRO A 35 39.31 -7.16 1.24
C PRO A 35 38.00 -7.93 1.25
N VAL A 36 36.93 -7.31 1.74
CA VAL A 36 35.58 -7.90 1.80
C VAL A 36 34.70 -7.24 0.74
N VAL A 37 34.18 -8.03 -0.19
CA VAL A 37 33.25 -7.54 -1.23
C VAL A 37 32.03 -6.90 -0.58
N GLY A 38 31.65 -5.71 -1.05
CA GLY A 38 30.60 -4.88 -0.46
C GLY A 38 31.06 -3.96 0.68
N GLY A 39 32.26 -4.17 1.24
CA GLY A 39 32.82 -3.35 2.31
C GLY A 39 33.26 -1.97 1.83
N PHE A 40 33.37 -1.03 2.77
CA PHE A 40 33.81 0.35 2.48
C PHE A 40 35.32 0.54 2.66
N MET A 41 35.88 1.46 1.88
CA MET A 41 37.25 1.94 1.98
C MET A 41 37.26 3.46 1.85
N LEU A 42 38.28 4.09 2.43
CA LEU A 42 38.51 5.53 2.33
C LEU A 42 39.81 5.79 1.58
N ILE A 43 39.78 6.67 0.60
CA ILE A 43 40.96 7.11 -0.15
C ILE A 43 41.34 8.49 0.35
N ASP A 44 42.56 8.64 0.84
CA ASP A 44 43.10 9.90 1.34
C ASP A 44 43.22 10.92 0.20
N ASN A 45 42.57 12.07 0.36
CA ASN A 45 42.64 13.23 -0.52
C ASN A 45 42.89 14.48 0.33
N ILE A 46 43.10 15.65 -0.27
CA ILE A 46 43.61 16.85 0.43
C ILE A 46 42.74 17.21 1.66
N ASP A 47 41.51 17.66 1.45
CA ASP A 47 40.61 18.12 2.51
C ASP A 47 39.52 17.10 2.91
N GLU A 48 39.42 16.00 2.16
CA GLU A 48 38.34 15.02 2.24
C GLU A 48 38.89 13.60 2.08
N TYR A 49 38.13 12.59 2.51
CA TYR A 49 38.33 11.21 2.09
C TYR A 49 37.33 10.87 0.98
N ILE A 50 37.74 10.12 -0.04
CA ILE A 50 36.78 9.54 -0.99
C ILE A 50 36.30 8.20 -0.42
N VAL A 51 34.99 8.06 -0.25
CA VAL A 51 34.36 6.81 0.17
C VAL A 51 34.16 5.92 -1.06
N ALA A 52 34.61 4.67 -0.96
CA ALA A 52 34.48 3.68 -2.02
C ALA A 52 33.94 2.35 -1.47
N ARG A 53 33.24 1.60 -2.32
CA ARG A 53 32.83 0.21 -2.06
C ARG A 53 33.71 -0.76 -2.82
N ILE A 54 34.07 -1.85 -2.17
CA ILE A 54 34.78 -2.97 -2.81
C ILE A 54 33.80 -3.74 -3.69
N MET A 55 34.08 -3.79 -5.00
CA MET A 55 33.26 -4.48 -5.99
C MET A 55 33.69 -5.94 -6.16
N ASP A 56 35.01 -6.14 -6.26
CA ASP A 56 35.66 -7.42 -6.49
C ASP A 56 37.16 -7.26 -6.18
N TYR A 57 37.87 -8.36 -5.95
CA TYR A 57 39.32 -8.35 -5.84
C TYR A 57 39.93 -9.61 -6.44
N VAL A 58 41.05 -9.43 -7.14
CA VAL A 58 41.77 -10.53 -7.80
C VAL A 58 43.22 -10.54 -7.30
N PRO A 59 43.76 -11.70 -6.90
CA PRO A 59 45.18 -11.80 -6.59
C PRO A 59 46.01 -11.49 -7.84
N LYS A 60 47.12 -10.79 -7.63
CA LYS A 60 48.13 -10.40 -8.60
C LYS A 60 49.51 -10.66 -8.01
N GLY A 61 50.54 -10.59 -8.86
CA GLY A 61 51.92 -10.81 -8.48
C GLY A 61 52.50 -12.10 -9.04
N GLU A 62 53.71 -12.45 -8.63
CA GLU A 62 54.52 -13.52 -9.23
C GLU A 62 53.82 -14.88 -9.16
N PHE A 63 53.07 -15.16 -8.09
CA PHE A 63 52.34 -16.42 -7.91
C PHE A 63 51.22 -16.62 -8.93
N THR A 64 50.66 -15.54 -9.48
CA THR A 64 49.63 -15.61 -10.53
C THR A 64 50.23 -15.66 -11.94
N SER A 65 51.56 -15.57 -12.08
CA SER A 65 52.24 -15.76 -13.36
C SER A 65 52.27 -17.24 -13.76
N ALA A 66 52.50 -17.53 -15.05
CA ALA A 66 52.63 -18.91 -15.52
C ALA A 66 53.72 -19.70 -14.76
N MET A 67 54.85 -19.06 -14.45
CA MET A 67 55.93 -19.68 -13.67
C MET A 67 55.54 -19.88 -12.20
N GLY A 68 54.83 -18.91 -11.61
CA GLY A 68 54.32 -19.00 -10.24
C GLY A 68 53.29 -20.11 -10.07
N ILE A 69 52.35 -20.26 -11.01
CA ILE A 69 51.36 -21.35 -11.02
C ILE A 69 52.05 -22.70 -11.11
N LYS A 70 53.09 -22.83 -11.95
CA LYS A 70 53.88 -24.07 -12.05
C LYS A 70 54.55 -24.40 -10.71
N TRP A 71 55.24 -23.43 -10.11
CA TRP A 71 55.87 -23.62 -8.81
C TRP A 71 54.86 -23.97 -7.71
N LEU A 72 53.69 -23.29 -7.67
CA LEU A 72 52.61 -23.60 -6.75
C LEU A 72 52.08 -25.03 -6.92
N SER A 73 52.04 -25.55 -8.15
CA SER A 73 51.68 -26.94 -8.41
C SER A 73 52.67 -27.92 -7.81
N ASP A 74 53.97 -27.59 -7.82
CA ASP A 74 55.03 -28.45 -7.26
C ASP A 74 54.95 -28.52 -5.73
N VAL A 75 54.51 -27.44 -5.07
CA VAL A 75 54.37 -27.35 -3.61
C VAL A 75 52.92 -27.54 -3.11
N ALA A 76 51.97 -27.85 -4.00
CA ALA A 76 50.54 -27.90 -3.68
C ALA A 76 50.18 -28.92 -2.59
N LEU A 77 50.95 -30.01 -2.48
CA LEU A 77 50.74 -31.07 -1.48
C LEU A 77 51.37 -30.74 -0.11
N SER A 78 52.16 -29.67 -0.01
CA SER A 78 52.80 -29.22 1.24
C SER A 78 52.77 -27.69 1.35
N PRO A 79 51.58 -27.06 1.37
CA PRO A 79 51.42 -25.61 1.32
C PRO A 79 52.05 -24.86 2.50
N GLU A 80 52.28 -25.55 3.62
CA GLU A 80 53.03 -25.06 4.79
C GLU A 80 54.50 -24.71 4.47
N THR A 81 55.05 -25.22 3.37
CA THR A 81 56.39 -24.85 2.89
C THR A 81 56.47 -23.43 2.34
N ILE A 82 55.33 -22.80 2.04
CA ILE A 82 55.27 -21.42 1.53
C ILE A 82 55.33 -20.46 2.73
N GLY A 83 56.53 -19.98 3.04
CA GLY A 83 56.77 -19.00 4.09
C GLY A 83 55.96 -17.70 3.91
N GLN A 84 55.59 -17.06 5.03
CA GLN A 84 54.79 -15.83 5.04
C GLN A 84 55.48 -14.67 4.31
N ASP A 85 56.80 -14.55 4.46
CA ASP A 85 57.61 -13.53 3.77
C ASP A 85 57.55 -13.66 2.25
N ILE A 86 57.36 -14.89 1.75
CA ILE A 86 57.21 -15.16 0.33
C ILE A 86 55.81 -14.71 -0.12
N LYS A 87 54.77 -14.98 0.67
CA LYS A 87 53.41 -14.52 0.36
C LYS A 87 53.30 -13.00 0.33
N SER A 88 53.86 -12.32 1.33
CA SER A 88 53.82 -10.86 1.43
C SER A 88 54.63 -10.16 0.32
N SER A 89 55.73 -10.76 -0.14
CA SER A 89 56.55 -10.20 -1.22
C SER A 89 56.04 -10.53 -2.63
N LYS A 90 55.37 -11.68 -2.82
CA LYS A 90 54.99 -12.18 -4.15
C LYS A 90 53.52 -12.06 -4.49
N VAL A 91 52.66 -11.71 -3.52
CA VAL A 91 51.22 -11.56 -3.72
C VAL A 91 50.78 -10.15 -3.38
N SER A 92 50.03 -9.57 -4.30
CA SER A 92 49.23 -8.37 -4.09
C SER A 92 47.80 -8.64 -4.54
N TYR A 93 46.88 -7.78 -4.15
CA TYR A 93 45.50 -7.82 -4.60
C TYR A 93 45.23 -6.56 -5.41
N GLN A 94 44.73 -6.75 -6.63
CA GLN A 94 44.09 -5.67 -7.36
C GLN A 94 42.62 -5.68 -6.97
N VAL A 95 42.20 -4.64 -6.26
CA VAL A 95 40.82 -4.51 -5.78
C VAL A 95 40.11 -3.50 -6.67
N LYS A 96 39.02 -3.92 -7.28
CA LYS A 96 38.13 -3.05 -8.05
C LYS A 96 37.15 -2.39 -7.07
N ILE A 97 37.06 -1.08 -7.13
CA ILE A 97 36.23 -0.28 -6.23
C ILE A 97 35.29 0.63 -7.02
N LYS A 98 34.15 0.97 -6.43
CA LYS A 98 33.22 1.99 -6.92
C LYS A 98 33.23 3.18 -5.98
N LEU A 99 33.49 4.37 -6.52
CA LEU A 99 33.49 5.60 -5.73
C LEU A 99 32.04 6.03 -5.45
N LEU A 100 31.71 6.27 -4.19
CA LEU A 100 30.35 6.58 -3.74
C LEU A 100 30.16 8.05 -3.41
N GLY A 101 31.16 8.67 -2.76
CA GLY A 101 31.04 10.02 -2.26
C GLY A 101 32.30 10.50 -1.55
N ARG A 102 32.14 11.59 -0.81
CA ARG A 102 33.21 12.31 -0.13
C ARG A 102 32.88 12.44 1.35
N LEU A 103 33.88 12.29 2.20
CA LEU A 103 33.78 12.44 3.63
C LEU A 103 34.69 13.60 4.07
N ASN A 104 34.11 14.67 4.61
CA ASN A 104 34.88 15.83 5.04
C ASN A 104 35.71 15.49 6.29
N LYS A 105 37.01 15.81 6.27
CA LYS A 105 37.93 15.47 7.36
C LYS A 105 37.69 16.24 8.66
N ARG A 106 37.01 17.38 8.60
CA ARG A 106 36.81 18.29 9.73
C ARG A 106 35.58 17.92 10.55
N ASP A 107 34.46 17.69 9.87
CA ASP A 107 33.16 17.46 10.50
C ASP A 107 32.62 16.04 10.27
N ASN A 108 33.32 15.21 9.48
CA ASN A 108 32.88 13.88 9.07
C ASN A 108 31.55 13.87 8.30
N SER A 109 31.10 15.00 7.76
CA SER A 109 29.92 15.01 6.89
C SER A 109 30.20 14.23 5.60
N PHE A 110 29.28 13.32 5.26
CA PHE A 110 29.35 12.59 3.99
C PHE A 110 28.57 13.34 2.90
N THR A 111 29.11 13.48 1.70
CA THR A 111 28.42 14.07 0.55
C THR A 111 28.45 13.08 -0.61
N PRO A 112 27.29 12.76 -1.23
CA PRO A 112 27.26 11.89 -2.41
C PRO A 112 28.07 12.46 -3.58
N GLY A 113 28.68 11.58 -4.38
CA GLY A 113 29.43 11.96 -5.58
C GLY A 113 30.83 12.52 -5.33
N ILE A 114 31.62 12.62 -6.40
CA ILE A 114 33.02 13.06 -6.35
C ILE A 114 33.22 14.40 -7.06
N LYS A 115 34.11 15.25 -6.53
CA LYS A 115 34.50 16.53 -7.13
C LYS A 115 35.87 16.46 -7.78
N THR A 116 36.78 15.72 -7.18
CA THR A 116 38.17 15.56 -7.61
C THR A 116 38.54 14.09 -7.62
N ILE A 117 39.34 13.69 -8.59
CA ILE A 117 39.89 12.34 -8.66
C ILE A 117 41.09 12.28 -7.69
N PRO A 118 41.21 11.23 -6.85
CA PRO A 118 42.39 11.05 -6.01
C PRO A 118 43.68 10.98 -6.83
N HIS A 119 44.78 11.42 -6.23
CA HIS A 119 46.09 11.23 -6.84
C HIS A 119 46.45 9.74 -6.92
N ILE A 120 47.14 9.35 -7.99
CA ILE A 120 47.80 8.05 -8.04
C ILE A 120 48.73 7.96 -6.83
N THR A 121 48.74 6.81 -6.16
CA THR A 121 49.41 6.53 -4.88
C THR A 121 48.78 7.15 -3.63
N SER A 122 47.60 7.77 -3.73
CA SER A 122 46.82 8.13 -2.53
C SER A 122 46.65 6.91 -1.62
N ARG A 123 46.86 7.13 -0.32
CA ARG A 123 46.72 6.08 0.70
C ARG A 123 45.26 5.63 0.76
N VAL A 124 45.06 4.32 0.81
CA VAL A 124 43.75 3.72 1.06
C VAL A 124 43.74 3.21 2.49
N VAL A 125 42.73 3.61 3.25
CA VAL A 125 42.56 3.26 4.65
C VAL A 125 41.23 2.56 4.88
N GLN A 126 41.22 1.65 5.84
CA GLN A 126 39.99 1.02 6.30
C GLN A 126 39.24 2.00 7.22
N PRO A 127 37.93 2.26 6.98
CA PRO A 127 37.12 3.05 7.91
C PRO A 127 36.93 2.28 9.23
N ASN A 128 36.76 3.01 10.33
CA ASN A 128 36.32 2.43 11.60
C ASN A 128 34.78 2.32 11.64
N THR A 129 34.27 1.58 12.63
CA THR A 129 32.84 1.33 12.86
C THR A 129 31.99 2.61 12.87
N GLU A 130 32.45 3.67 13.55
CA GLU A 130 31.71 4.94 13.63
C GLU A 130 31.52 5.61 12.26
N ILE A 131 32.56 5.60 11.42
CA ILE A 131 32.46 6.13 10.06
C ILE A 131 31.54 5.25 9.20
N VAL A 132 31.65 3.92 9.31
CA VAL A 132 30.76 3.00 8.59
C VAL A 132 29.31 3.22 9.00
N LYS A 133 29.03 3.36 10.30
CA LYS A 133 27.69 3.62 10.84
C LYS A 133 27.08 4.89 10.28
N MET A 134 27.87 5.96 10.22
CA MET A 134 27.46 7.24 9.65
C MET A 134 27.23 7.18 8.14
N ILE A 135 28.08 6.46 7.38
CA ILE A 135 27.89 6.22 5.94
C ILE A 135 26.61 5.43 5.68
N CYS A 136 26.33 4.41 6.50
CA CYS A 136 25.16 3.53 6.35
C CYS A 136 23.85 4.21 6.74
N ASN A 137 23.85 5.12 7.71
CA ASN A 137 22.65 5.84 8.15
C ASN A 137 22.57 7.26 7.58
N LYS A 138 23.26 7.54 6.48
CA LYS A 138 23.29 8.86 5.85
C LYS A 138 21.89 9.38 5.48
N ALA A 139 20.99 8.48 5.06
CA ALA A 139 19.60 8.81 4.77
C ALA A 139 18.85 9.49 5.93
N LEU A 140 19.40 9.48 7.14
CA LEU A 140 18.82 10.06 8.35
C LEU A 140 19.60 11.27 8.87
N GLU A 141 20.53 11.85 8.11
CA GLU A 141 21.31 13.00 8.59
C GLU A 141 20.43 14.18 9.04
N ASP A 142 19.24 14.31 8.46
CA ASP A 142 18.24 15.35 8.79
C ASP A 142 17.13 14.86 9.76
N HIS A 143 17.15 13.59 10.22
CA HIS A 143 16.07 12.98 11.00
C HIS A 143 16.61 12.24 12.25
N GLN A 144 16.15 12.64 13.44
CA GLN A 144 16.55 12.02 14.71
C GLN A 144 15.90 10.63 14.96
N ASP A 145 14.83 10.27 14.23
CA ASP A 145 13.86 9.24 14.65
C ASP A 145 13.56 8.16 13.59
N GLY A 146 14.57 7.64 12.88
CA GLY A 146 14.37 6.47 12.01
C GLY A 146 14.10 5.19 12.82
N ILE A 147 13.29 4.26 12.30
CA ILE A 147 13.07 2.94 12.93
C ILE A 147 14.22 2.00 12.59
N GLU A 148 14.68 1.20 13.55
CA GLU A 148 15.66 0.14 13.28
C GLU A 148 14.99 -1.01 12.52
N ILE A 149 15.34 -1.18 11.24
CA ILE A 149 14.80 -2.26 10.40
C ILE A 149 15.69 -3.51 10.39
N GLY A 150 16.92 -3.39 10.92
CA GLY A 150 17.90 -4.45 10.91
C GLY A 150 19.31 -3.95 11.13
N GLU A 151 20.28 -4.76 10.72
CA GLU A 151 21.71 -4.54 10.96
C GLU A 151 22.48 -4.48 9.64
N TYR A 152 23.63 -3.80 9.61
CA TYR A 152 24.49 -3.82 8.45
C TYR A 152 25.07 -5.22 8.23
N TRP A 153 24.95 -5.74 7.01
CA TRP A 153 25.28 -7.15 6.73
C TRP A 153 26.73 -7.53 7.08
N LEU A 154 27.69 -6.63 6.88
CA LEU A 154 29.11 -6.92 7.11
C LEU A 154 29.56 -6.68 8.55
N GLU A 155 28.80 -5.90 9.32
CA GLU A 155 29.13 -5.52 10.69
C GLU A 155 27.84 -5.36 11.50
N ARG A 156 27.44 -6.45 12.16
CA ARG A 156 26.13 -6.57 12.82
C ARG A 156 25.90 -5.58 13.97
N GLU A 157 26.97 -5.05 14.54
CA GLU A 157 26.90 -4.01 15.59
C GLU A 157 26.38 -2.67 15.08
N ILE A 158 26.31 -2.49 13.75
CA ILE A 158 25.81 -1.26 13.13
C ILE A 158 24.33 -1.42 12.81
N PRO A 159 23.42 -0.78 13.58
CA PRO A 159 22.00 -0.75 13.25
C PRO A 159 21.75 0.08 11.99
N ILE A 160 20.82 -0.39 11.16
CA ILE A 160 20.34 0.30 9.97
C ILE A 160 18.92 0.77 10.25
N HIS A 161 18.75 2.08 10.11
CA HIS A 161 17.49 2.73 10.37
C HIS A 161 16.83 3.21 9.07
N PHE A 162 15.50 3.31 9.09
CA PHE A 162 14.68 3.77 7.97
C PHE A 162 13.61 4.75 8.44
N ASN A 163 13.39 5.84 7.70
CA ASN A 163 12.34 6.80 7.99
C ASN A 163 11.02 6.33 7.38
N LEU A 164 10.03 5.99 8.19
CA LEU A 164 8.72 5.53 7.70
C LEU A 164 7.95 6.61 6.93
N GLU A 165 8.23 7.91 7.14
CA GLU A 165 7.64 8.99 6.34
C GLU A 165 8.01 8.84 4.84
N ASP A 166 9.13 8.18 4.52
CA ASP A 166 9.51 7.86 3.14
C ASP A 166 8.59 6.80 2.49
N LEU A 167 7.55 6.31 3.18
CA LEU A 167 6.49 5.47 2.62
C LEU A 167 5.23 6.29 2.25
N VAL A 168 5.00 7.44 2.88
CA VAL A 168 3.79 8.24 2.71
C VAL A 168 3.84 9.01 1.39
N GLY A 169 2.89 8.77 0.48
CA GLY A 169 2.91 9.39 -0.85
C GLY A 169 4.09 8.92 -1.71
N LYS A 170 4.70 7.78 -1.40
CA LYS A 170 5.90 7.25 -2.06
C LYS A 170 5.65 5.85 -2.61
N ARG A 171 6.48 5.44 -3.57
CA ARG A 171 6.48 4.07 -4.11
C ARG A 171 7.62 3.27 -3.51
N THR A 172 7.26 2.23 -2.81
CA THR A 172 8.21 1.25 -2.29
C THR A 172 8.04 -0.05 -3.02
N PHE A 173 9.15 -0.65 -3.45
CA PHE A 173 9.17 -1.96 -4.06
C PHE A 173 9.89 -2.95 -3.17
N ILE A 174 9.25 -4.09 -2.89
CA ILE A 174 9.86 -5.22 -2.20
C ILE A 174 9.95 -6.38 -3.20
N PHE A 175 11.18 -6.73 -3.58
CA PHE A 175 11.46 -7.81 -4.51
C PHE A 175 12.11 -8.99 -3.79
N ALA A 176 11.44 -10.14 -3.75
CA ALA A 176 12.08 -11.38 -3.30
C ALA A 176 11.39 -12.62 -3.83
N ARG A 177 12.14 -13.72 -3.87
CA ARG A 177 11.56 -15.06 -3.93
C ARG A 177 10.79 -15.41 -2.65
N ALA A 178 9.78 -16.28 -2.77
CA ALA A 178 9.07 -16.84 -1.61
C ALA A 178 10.03 -17.42 -0.56
N GLY A 179 9.79 -17.09 0.72
CA GLY A 179 10.57 -17.59 1.85
C GLY A 179 11.90 -16.89 2.14
N TYR A 180 12.21 -15.76 1.49
CA TYR A 180 13.44 -14.99 1.72
C TYR A 180 13.29 -13.76 2.63
N GLY A 181 12.05 -13.33 2.92
CA GLY A 181 11.82 -12.28 3.92
C GLY A 181 10.86 -11.13 3.52
N LYS A 182 10.08 -11.24 2.43
CA LYS A 182 9.10 -10.19 2.04
C LYS A 182 8.11 -9.87 3.16
N SER A 183 7.37 -10.88 3.59
CA SER A 183 6.35 -10.74 4.63
C SER A 183 6.98 -10.37 5.97
N ASN A 184 8.19 -10.86 6.26
CA ASN A 184 8.93 -10.48 7.46
C ASN A 184 9.26 -8.98 7.47
N LEU A 185 9.83 -8.44 6.39
CA LEU A 185 10.13 -7.01 6.29
C LEU A 185 8.87 -6.16 6.44
N MET A 186 7.78 -6.56 5.79
CA MET A 186 6.51 -5.83 5.89
C MET A 186 5.96 -5.87 7.32
N LYS A 187 6.01 -7.02 8.01
CA LYS A 187 5.62 -7.13 9.43
C LYS A 187 6.51 -6.27 10.35
N VAL A 188 7.82 -6.20 10.09
CA VAL A 188 8.74 -5.31 10.82
C VAL A 188 8.37 -3.83 10.60
N ILE A 189 8.11 -3.43 9.35
CA ILE A 189 7.66 -2.07 9.02
C ILE A 189 6.34 -1.74 9.73
N SER A 190 5.35 -2.64 9.65
CA SER A 190 4.07 -2.49 10.33
C SER A 190 4.20 -2.39 11.84
N SER A 191 5.14 -3.13 12.46
CA SER A 191 5.34 -3.18 13.91
C SER A 191 5.71 -1.82 14.54
N SER A 192 6.25 -0.91 13.72
CA SER A 192 6.65 0.43 14.13
C SER A 192 5.80 1.51 13.46
N TRP A 193 4.66 1.15 12.87
CA TRP A 193 3.75 2.08 12.23
C TRP A 193 3.15 3.03 13.28
N GLN A 194 3.10 4.32 12.94
CA GLN A 194 2.66 5.40 13.84
C GLN A 194 1.48 6.15 13.24
N GLU A 195 0.59 6.68 14.09
CA GLU A 195 -0.64 7.36 13.67
C GLU A 195 -0.40 8.59 12.78
N ASN A 196 0.72 9.30 12.95
CA ASN A 196 1.09 10.47 12.15
C ASN A 196 1.42 10.13 10.68
N LEU A 197 1.72 8.86 10.38
CA LEU A 197 1.93 8.38 9.01
C LEU A 197 0.61 8.16 8.26
N GLY A 198 -0.52 8.19 8.96
CA GLY A 198 -1.83 7.86 8.43
C GLY A 198 -2.15 6.38 8.51
N ALA A 199 -3.18 5.96 7.78
CA ALA A 199 -3.65 4.59 7.77
C ALA A 199 -2.76 3.67 6.92
N LEU A 200 -2.63 2.42 7.36
CA LEU A 200 -1.94 1.36 6.62
C LEU A 200 -2.97 0.31 6.19
N ILE A 201 -3.20 0.17 4.88
CA ILE A 201 -4.15 -0.82 4.35
C ILE A 201 -3.37 -1.96 3.71
N VAL A 202 -3.49 -3.16 4.26
CA VAL A 202 -2.80 -4.37 3.79
C VAL A 202 -3.78 -5.28 3.05
N PHE A 203 -3.58 -5.48 1.75
CA PHE A 203 -4.31 -6.51 1.00
C PHE A 203 -3.57 -7.84 1.11
N ASP A 204 -4.18 -8.81 1.79
CA ASP A 204 -3.56 -10.09 2.15
C ASP A 204 -4.15 -11.26 1.34
N PRO A 205 -3.55 -11.62 0.18
CA PRO A 205 -4.02 -12.72 -0.65
C PRO A 205 -3.66 -14.11 -0.13
N GLU A 206 -2.68 -14.22 0.78
CA GLU A 206 -2.24 -15.52 1.33
C GLU A 206 -2.76 -15.73 2.77
N GLY A 207 -3.30 -14.69 3.42
CA GLY A 207 -3.78 -14.73 4.79
C GLY A 207 -2.65 -14.86 5.82
N GLU A 208 -1.43 -14.40 5.50
CA GLU A 208 -0.22 -14.55 6.32
C GLU A 208 0.09 -13.33 7.22
N TYR A 209 -0.58 -12.19 7.03
CA TYR A 209 -0.23 -10.94 7.70
C TYR A 209 -0.98 -10.70 9.00
N ALA A 210 -2.26 -11.09 9.07
CA ALA A 210 -3.14 -10.70 10.16
C ALA A 210 -2.74 -11.31 11.50
N VAL A 211 -2.79 -12.63 11.59
CA VAL A 211 -2.66 -13.41 12.82
C VAL A 211 -1.59 -14.47 12.68
N THR A 212 -1.32 -15.20 13.76
CA THR A 212 -0.40 -16.32 13.75
C THR A 212 -0.82 -17.37 12.73
N ASP A 213 0.11 -17.74 11.86
CA ASP A 213 -0.16 -18.67 10.78
C ASP A 213 -0.02 -20.14 11.22
N ASN A 214 -0.33 -21.06 10.29
CA ASN A 214 -0.25 -22.49 10.54
C ASN A 214 1.16 -23.02 10.84
N LYS A 215 2.20 -22.23 10.64
CA LYS A 215 3.60 -22.56 10.98
C LYS A 215 4.02 -21.97 12.34
N GLY A 216 3.11 -21.32 13.05
CA GLY A 216 3.38 -20.68 14.34
C GLY A 216 4.11 -19.35 14.22
N ARG A 217 4.13 -18.73 13.03
CA ARG A 217 4.77 -17.42 12.83
C ARG A 217 3.75 -16.32 13.17
N PRO A 218 4.09 -15.32 14.01
CA PRO A 218 3.17 -14.27 14.42
C PRO A 218 2.76 -13.36 13.26
N GLY A 219 1.54 -12.84 13.33
CA GLY A 219 1.00 -11.78 12.47
C GLY A 219 1.12 -10.39 13.10
N ILE A 220 0.68 -9.36 12.38
CA ILE A 220 0.70 -7.97 12.83
C ILE A 220 -0.18 -7.79 14.08
N MET A 221 -1.34 -8.47 14.12
CA MET A 221 -2.30 -8.37 15.24
C MET A 221 -1.81 -9.04 16.52
N ASP A 222 -0.80 -9.91 16.43
CA ASP A 222 -0.10 -10.50 17.57
C ASP A 222 0.87 -9.51 18.25
N LYS A 223 1.01 -8.29 17.71
CA LYS A 223 1.86 -7.23 18.27
C LYS A 223 1.16 -5.89 18.42
N LEU A 224 0.28 -5.54 17.49
CA LEU A 224 -0.35 -4.22 17.41
C LEU A 224 -1.87 -4.32 17.29
N PRO A 225 -2.62 -3.32 17.77
CA PRO A 225 -4.03 -3.22 17.47
C PRO A 225 -4.25 -2.92 15.98
N ALA A 226 -5.17 -3.64 15.34
CA ALA A 226 -5.53 -3.46 13.93
C ALA A 226 -6.95 -3.97 13.68
N ILE A 227 -7.59 -3.51 12.61
CA ILE A 227 -8.88 -4.04 12.16
C ILE A 227 -8.62 -5.09 11.07
N LEU A 228 -9.16 -6.29 11.27
CA LEU A 228 -9.14 -7.36 10.28
C LEU A 228 -10.51 -7.46 9.61
N ILE A 229 -10.52 -7.39 8.28
CA ILE A 229 -11.70 -7.69 7.47
C ILE A 229 -11.47 -9.04 6.80
N THR A 230 -12.22 -10.07 7.21
CA THR A 230 -12.05 -11.43 6.70
C THR A 230 -13.34 -12.25 6.73
N ASN A 231 -13.54 -13.10 5.73
CA ASN A 231 -14.62 -14.09 5.73
C ASN A 231 -14.16 -15.46 6.30
N ARG A 232 -12.93 -15.57 6.80
CA ARG A 232 -12.37 -16.79 7.41
C ARG A 232 -12.94 -17.01 8.81
N SER A 233 -13.70 -18.10 8.98
CA SER A 233 -14.33 -18.44 10.26
C SER A 233 -13.31 -18.83 11.34
N ASP A 234 -12.23 -19.52 10.96
CA ASP A 234 -11.15 -19.94 11.85
C ASP A 234 -10.46 -18.74 12.53
N VAL A 235 -10.17 -17.69 11.76
CA VAL A 235 -9.53 -16.47 12.29
C VAL A 235 -10.48 -15.67 13.17
N ARG A 236 -11.77 -15.65 12.81
CA ARG A 236 -12.81 -15.00 13.63
C ARG A 236 -12.91 -15.63 15.01
N GLU A 237 -12.88 -16.96 15.10
CA GLU A 237 -13.02 -17.68 16.36
C GLU A 237 -11.82 -17.52 17.30
N THR A 238 -10.62 -17.39 16.73
CA THR A 238 -9.36 -17.23 17.49
C THR A 238 -9.17 -15.80 17.98
N THR A 239 -9.31 -14.79 17.12
CA THR A 239 -9.02 -13.38 17.48
C THR A 239 -10.21 -12.69 18.13
N ARG A 240 -11.43 -12.95 17.64
CA ARG A 240 -12.74 -12.45 18.11
C ARG A 240 -12.97 -10.94 18.06
N PHE A 241 -12.01 -10.13 18.51
CA PHE A 241 -12.09 -8.67 18.61
C PHE A 241 -11.45 -8.01 17.39
N ASN A 242 -11.95 -6.83 17.01
CA ASN A 242 -11.50 -6.09 15.83
C ASN A 242 -11.57 -6.89 14.51
N VAL A 243 -12.50 -7.86 14.42
CA VAL A 243 -12.72 -8.66 13.21
C VAL A 243 -14.09 -8.33 12.60
N TYR A 244 -14.10 -7.78 11.40
CA TYR A 244 -15.30 -7.59 10.59
C TYR A 244 -15.45 -8.71 9.56
N ASN A 245 -16.60 -9.38 9.54
CA ASN A 245 -16.79 -10.64 8.83
C ASN A 245 -17.59 -10.54 7.53
N ASN A 246 -17.64 -9.35 6.93
CA ASN A 246 -18.34 -9.12 5.68
C ASN A 246 -17.44 -8.39 4.67
N LEU A 247 -16.75 -9.15 3.84
CA LEU A 247 -15.88 -8.64 2.78
C LEU A 247 -16.67 -8.30 1.49
N ARG A 248 -17.81 -7.63 1.63
CA ARG A 248 -18.64 -7.11 0.54
C ARG A 248 -18.99 -5.66 0.81
N PHE A 249 -19.30 -4.92 -0.24
CA PHE A 249 -19.80 -3.56 -0.13
C PHE A 249 -21.32 -3.52 -0.26
N ASP A 250 -21.94 -2.47 0.27
CA ASP A 250 -23.21 -2.04 -0.30
C ASP A 250 -22.93 -1.27 -1.61
N LEU A 251 -23.20 -1.88 -2.77
CA LEU A 251 -22.94 -1.25 -4.06
C LEU A 251 -23.84 -0.03 -4.34
N ARG A 252 -24.92 0.14 -3.58
CA ARG A 252 -25.84 1.29 -3.68
C ARG A 252 -25.20 2.57 -3.17
N GLN A 253 -24.18 2.46 -2.30
CA GLN A 253 -23.43 3.58 -1.76
C GLN A 253 -22.51 4.24 -2.80
N PHE A 254 -22.25 3.58 -3.92
CA PHE A 254 -21.39 4.12 -4.97
C PHE A 254 -22.17 4.71 -6.13
N SER A 255 -21.68 5.82 -6.68
CA SER A 255 -22.20 6.33 -7.95
C SER A 255 -21.90 5.35 -9.11
N PRO A 256 -22.82 5.20 -10.09
CA PRO A 256 -22.59 4.35 -11.27
C PRO A 256 -21.31 4.69 -12.01
N ASN A 257 -21.04 5.99 -12.18
CA ASN A 257 -19.85 6.50 -12.84
C ASN A 257 -18.54 6.08 -12.19
N PHE A 258 -18.59 5.73 -10.90
CA PHE A 258 -17.44 5.23 -10.15
C PHE A 258 -17.34 3.71 -10.21
N ILE A 259 -18.44 2.99 -9.91
CA ILE A 259 -18.39 1.54 -9.68
C ILE A 259 -18.48 0.72 -10.96
N VAL A 260 -19.28 1.14 -11.94
CA VAL A 260 -19.52 0.41 -13.20
C VAL A 260 -18.22 0.17 -13.99
N PRO A 261 -17.29 1.14 -14.15
CA PRO A 261 -16.01 0.91 -14.83
C PRO A 261 -15.12 -0.12 -14.15
N ILE A 262 -15.28 -0.31 -12.83
CA ILE A 262 -14.51 -1.27 -12.04
C ILE A 262 -15.13 -2.67 -12.16
N ILE A 263 -16.45 -2.77 -12.06
CA ILE A 263 -17.12 -4.08 -12.03
C ILE A 263 -17.41 -4.66 -13.44
N VAL A 264 -17.46 -3.81 -14.47
CA VAL A 264 -17.66 -4.24 -15.86
C VAL A 264 -16.31 -4.34 -16.57
N PRO A 265 -16.00 -5.46 -17.25
CA PRO A 265 -14.73 -5.63 -17.97
C PRO A 265 -14.46 -4.52 -19.00
N GLU A 266 -13.21 -4.07 -19.07
CA GLU A 266 -12.76 -2.98 -19.96
C GLU A 266 -13.13 -3.19 -21.43
N ALA A 267 -13.07 -4.43 -21.93
CA ALA A 267 -13.45 -4.80 -23.29
C ALA A 267 -14.93 -4.49 -23.63
N LYS A 268 -15.76 -4.14 -22.65
CA LYS A 268 -17.18 -3.80 -22.83
C LYS A 268 -17.48 -2.31 -22.60
N HIS A 269 -16.49 -1.48 -22.29
CA HIS A 269 -16.69 -0.05 -22.00
C HIS A 269 -17.21 0.74 -23.21
N GLU A 270 -16.96 0.26 -24.42
CA GLU A 270 -17.47 0.87 -25.67
C GLU A 270 -18.92 0.45 -25.99
N MET A 271 -19.49 -0.52 -25.26
CA MET A 271 -20.83 -1.01 -25.55
C MET A 271 -21.92 -0.06 -25.04
N ILE A 272 -23.04 0.04 -25.77
CA ILE A 272 -24.15 0.94 -25.44
C ILE A 272 -24.68 0.71 -24.02
N PHE A 273 -24.78 -0.55 -23.57
CA PHE A 273 -25.28 -0.84 -22.22
C PHE A 273 -24.39 -0.25 -21.13
N PHE A 274 -23.07 -0.18 -21.35
CA PHE A 274 -22.14 0.42 -20.39
C PHE A 274 -22.42 1.91 -20.22
N GLN A 275 -22.57 2.64 -21.33
CA GLN A 275 -22.92 4.06 -21.31
C GLN A 275 -24.29 4.31 -20.65
N LYS A 276 -25.26 3.42 -20.89
CA LYS A 276 -26.57 3.48 -20.20
C LYS A 276 -26.46 3.28 -18.69
N LEU A 277 -25.58 2.37 -18.23
CA LEU A 277 -25.34 2.16 -16.80
C LEU A 277 -24.66 3.36 -16.14
N MET A 278 -23.65 3.93 -16.79
CA MET A 278 -22.95 5.13 -16.32
C MET A 278 -23.90 6.34 -16.19
N GLY A 279 -24.86 6.45 -17.12
CA GLY A 279 -25.85 7.53 -17.13
C GLY A 279 -26.99 7.42 -16.12
N LEU A 280 -27.05 6.34 -15.32
CA LEU A 280 -28.07 6.18 -14.29
C LEU A 280 -27.89 7.22 -13.18
N ASP A 281 -29.01 7.76 -12.69
CA ASP A 281 -28.99 8.51 -11.43
C ASP A 281 -28.84 7.56 -10.22
N PRO A 282 -28.48 8.09 -9.03
CA PRO A 282 -28.26 7.25 -7.85
C PRO A 282 -29.48 6.40 -7.45
N THR A 283 -30.70 6.89 -7.65
CA THR A 283 -31.94 6.16 -7.33
C THR A 283 -32.12 4.99 -8.28
N GLN A 284 -31.98 5.23 -9.59
CA GLN A 284 -32.10 4.18 -10.60
C GLN A 284 -31.06 3.09 -10.39
N TRP A 285 -29.83 3.48 -10.02
CA TRP A 285 -28.77 2.54 -9.69
C TRP A 285 -29.10 1.68 -8.47
N SER A 286 -29.49 2.30 -7.36
CA SER A 286 -29.86 1.57 -6.13
C SER A 286 -30.95 0.55 -6.43
N ASN A 287 -32.05 1.01 -7.05
CA ASN A 287 -33.18 0.15 -7.39
C ASN A 287 -32.79 -0.98 -8.35
N LEU A 288 -31.85 -0.74 -9.28
CA LEU A 288 -31.34 -1.76 -10.19
C LEU A 288 -30.50 -2.79 -9.43
N VAL A 289 -29.64 -2.35 -8.52
CA VAL A 289 -28.79 -3.23 -7.70
C VAL A 289 -29.66 -4.10 -6.79
N ASP A 290 -30.62 -3.52 -6.07
CA ASP A 290 -31.56 -4.24 -5.21
C ASP A 290 -32.35 -5.28 -6.03
N TYR A 291 -32.98 -4.84 -7.12
CA TYR A 291 -33.78 -5.72 -7.98
C TYR A 291 -32.97 -6.88 -8.58
N LEU A 292 -31.74 -6.61 -9.04
CA LEU A 292 -30.87 -7.65 -9.59
C LEU A 292 -30.27 -8.55 -8.50
N GLY A 293 -30.02 -8.03 -7.30
CA GLY A 293 -29.57 -8.80 -6.15
C GLY A 293 -30.60 -9.83 -5.70
N GLU A 294 -31.87 -9.41 -5.63
CA GLU A 294 -33.00 -10.27 -5.27
C GLU A 294 -33.36 -11.27 -6.39
N GLN A 295 -33.59 -10.76 -7.61
CA GLN A 295 -34.13 -11.58 -8.69
C GLN A 295 -33.06 -12.38 -9.45
N ARG A 296 -31.79 -11.96 -9.37
CA ARG A 296 -30.65 -12.57 -10.08
C ARG A 296 -30.99 -12.84 -11.55
N TRP A 297 -30.75 -14.06 -12.04
CA TRP A 297 -31.03 -14.49 -13.41
C TRP A 297 -32.51 -14.55 -13.77
N ARG A 298 -33.42 -14.46 -12.79
CA ARG A 298 -34.88 -14.42 -12.99
C ARG A 298 -35.39 -12.99 -13.23
N ALA A 299 -34.53 -11.98 -13.15
CA ALA A 299 -34.87 -10.59 -13.39
C ALA A 299 -35.61 -10.40 -14.74
N ASN A 300 -36.75 -9.73 -14.69
CA ASN A 300 -37.54 -9.42 -15.86
C ASN A 300 -36.94 -8.22 -16.62
N LEU A 301 -36.60 -8.41 -17.90
CA LEU A 301 -35.97 -7.36 -18.71
C LEU A 301 -36.83 -6.12 -18.88
N ASN A 302 -38.17 -6.25 -18.88
CA ASN A 302 -39.06 -5.10 -18.93
C ASN A 302 -38.94 -4.26 -17.67
N GLN A 303 -38.91 -4.91 -16.50
CA GLN A 303 -38.74 -4.22 -15.22
C GLN A 303 -37.37 -3.53 -15.13
N VAL A 304 -36.30 -4.18 -15.58
CA VAL A 304 -34.98 -3.55 -15.71
C VAL A 304 -35.05 -2.31 -16.60
N GLY A 305 -35.74 -2.40 -17.74
CA GLY A 305 -35.95 -1.26 -18.63
C GLY A 305 -36.74 -0.13 -17.97
N VAL A 306 -37.75 -0.44 -17.16
CA VAL A 306 -38.52 0.55 -16.39
C VAL A 306 -37.65 1.25 -15.36
N ILE A 307 -36.90 0.50 -14.54
CA ILE A 307 -35.99 1.04 -13.52
C ILE A 307 -34.98 2.00 -14.15
N MET A 308 -34.38 1.59 -15.28
CA MET A 308 -33.39 2.39 -16.00
C MET A 308 -33.99 3.53 -16.83
N GLY A 309 -35.31 3.70 -16.87
CA GLY A 309 -35.97 4.75 -17.67
C GLY A 309 -35.81 4.56 -19.19
N ILE A 310 -35.64 3.31 -19.66
CA ILE A 310 -35.44 2.97 -21.06
C ILE A 310 -36.80 2.79 -21.74
N ALA A 311 -37.00 3.48 -22.87
CA ALA A 311 -38.21 3.37 -23.71
C ALA A 311 -38.44 1.92 -24.15
N GLU A 312 -39.71 1.51 -24.23
CA GLU A 312 -40.10 0.12 -24.56
C GLU A 312 -39.48 -0.39 -25.87
N SER A 313 -39.34 0.47 -26.87
CA SER A 313 -38.69 0.16 -28.15
C SER A 313 -37.25 -0.33 -28.01
N ASP A 314 -36.55 0.10 -26.96
CA ASP A 314 -35.11 -0.10 -26.77
C ASP A 314 -34.79 -1.22 -25.77
N ARG A 315 -35.81 -1.87 -25.19
CA ARG A 315 -35.67 -2.89 -24.13
C ARG A 315 -35.21 -4.26 -24.64
N GLN A 316 -35.21 -4.50 -25.95
CA GLN A 316 -34.80 -5.79 -26.54
C GLN A 316 -33.31 -6.11 -26.31
N ASN A 317 -32.49 -5.11 -26.00
CA ASN A 317 -31.03 -5.24 -25.86
C ASN A 317 -30.52 -5.12 -24.40
N LEU A 318 -31.34 -5.46 -23.39
CA LEU A 318 -30.96 -5.33 -21.97
C LEU A 318 -30.28 -6.56 -21.38
N ARG A 319 -30.30 -7.72 -22.06
CA ARG A 319 -29.64 -8.94 -21.58
C ARG A 319 -28.15 -8.76 -21.25
N PRO A 320 -27.35 -7.95 -21.98
CA PRO A 320 -25.97 -7.66 -21.61
C PRO A 320 -25.82 -7.05 -20.21
N ILE A 321 -26.81 -6.34 -19.69
CA ILE A 321 -26.76 -5.75 -18.34
C ILE A 321 -26.73 -6.85 -17.29
N LEU A 322 -27.70 -7.78 -17.36
CA LEU A 322 -27.77 -8.93 -16.46
C LEU A 322 -26.46 -9.74 -16.51
N ASN A 323 -25.98 -10.03 -17.71
CA ASN A 323 -24.76 -10.82 -17.93
C ASN A 323 -23.49 -10.18 -17.35
N ASN A 324 -23.50 -8.87 -17.09
CA ASN A 324 -22.35 -8.14 -16.56
C ASN A 324 -22.52 -7.67 -15.12
N LEU A 325 -23.74 -7.56 -14.60
CA LEU A 325 -24.00 -7.06 -13.25
C LEU A 325 -24.36 -8.15 -12.25
N ILE A 326 -25.04 -9.23 -12.64
CA ILE A 326 -25.49 -10.25 -11.66
C ILE A 326 -24.31 -10.84 -10.90
N HIS A 327 -23.26 -11.26 -11.60
CA HIS A 327 -22.13 -11.91 -10.93
C HIS A 327 -21.33 -10.95 -10.04
N PRO A 328 -20.98 -9.71 -10.46
CA PRO A 328 -20.40 -8.74 -9.53
C PRO A 328 -21.30 -8.41 -8.34
N ILE A 329 -22.62 -8.27 -8.53
CA ILE A 329 -23.57 -8.04 -7.43
C ILE A 329 -23.54 -9.23 -6.47
N ASP A 330 -23.68 -10.47 -6.94
CA ASP A 330 -23.65 -11.67 -6.09
C ASP A 330 -22.35 -11.81 -5.26
N GLN A 331 -21.24 -11.29 -5.78
CA GLN A 331 -19.92 -11.42 -5.14
C GLN A 331 -19.53 -10.25 -4.25
N LEU A 332 -19.91 -9.03 -4.63
CA LEU A 332 -19.44 -7.80 -4.01
C LEU A 332 -20.54 -7.03 -3.30
N HIS A 333 -21.82 -7.33 -3.54
CA HIS A 333 -22.93 -6.62 -2.92
C HIS A 333 -23.42 -7.34 -1.66
N ASP A 334 -23.54 -6.59 -0.58
CA ASP A 334 -24.35 -6.91 0.58
C ASP A 334 -24.97 -5.60 1.11
N PRO A 335 -26.31 -5.47 1.12
CA PRO A 335 -26.99 -4.25 1.56
C PRO A 335 -26.78 -3.95 3.06
N ASP A 336 -26.45 -4.96 3.86
CA ASP A 336 -26.24 -4.83 5.31
C ASP A 336 -24.75 -4.55 5.66
N SER A 337 -23.90 -4.38 4.65
CA SER A 337 -22.47 -4.19 4.89
C SER A 337 -22.11 -2.75 5.28
N SER A 338 -21.41 -2.63 6.41
CA SER A 338 -20.74 -1.42 6.86
C SER A 338 -19.30 -1.28 6.35
N LEU A 339 -18.84 -2.12 5.40
CA LEU A 339 -17.44 -2.19 4.97
C LEU A 339 -16.86 -0.82 4.58
N LEU A 340 -17.57 -0.05 3.75
CA LEU A 340 -17.09 1.25 3.29
C LEU A 340 -16.90 2.23 4.47
N HIS A 341 -17.89 2.33 5.35
CA HIS A 341 -17.85 3.21 6.52
C HIS A 341 -16.75 2.81 7.52
N ILE A 342 -16.54 1.51 7.74
CA ILE A 342 -15.44 1.01 8.59
C ILE A 342 -14.09 1.42 7.99
N LEU A 343 -13.93 1.30 6.67
CA LEU A 343 -12.71 1.72 5.98
C LEU A 343 -12.51 3.24 6.11
N GLU A 344 -13.53 4.05 5.86
CA GLU A 344 -13.46 5.51 5.97
C GLU A 344 -13.10 5.95 7.40
N GLU A 345 -13.79 5.42 8.41
CA GLU A 345 -13.54 5.80 9.80
C GLU A 345 -12.19 5.29 10.30
N GLY A 346 -11.82 4.05 9.96
CA GLY A 346 -10.50 3.52 10.29
C GLY A 346 -9.38 4.33 9.63
N VAL A 347 -9.60 4.80 8.40
CA VAL A 347 -8.67 5.69 7.71
C VAL A 347 -8.58 7.07 8.36
N ASN A 348 -9.70 7.65 8.79
CA ASN A 348 -9.72 8.93 9.50
C ASN A 348 -9.02 8.85 10.88
N GLN A 349 -9.02 7.68 11.50
CA GLN A 349 -8.35 7.40 12.77
C GLN A 349 -6.91 6.86 12.59
N SER A 350 -6.36 6.87 11.37
CA SER A 350 -5.01 6.35 11.07
C SER A 350 -4.76 4.89 11.48
N ILE A 351 -5.80 4.04 11.43
CA ILE A 351 -5.74 2.65 11.86
C ILE A 351 -5.03 1.76 10.83
N ILE A 352 -4.36 0.71 11.31
CA ILE A 352 -3.90 -0.40 10.46
C ILE A 352 -5.09 -1.30 10.13
N ILE A 353 -5.38 -1.45 8.85
CA ILE A 353 -6.49 -2.26 8.35
C ILE A 353 -5.92 -3.39 7.48
N ILE A 354 -6.23 -4.63 7.85
CA ILE A 354 -5.80 -5.82 7.12
C ILE A 354 -7.02 -6.42 6.44
N ILE A 355 -6.95 -6.53 5.11
CA ILE A 355 -8.04 -6.99 4.26
C ILE A 355 -7.63 -8.34 3.69
N ASP A 356 -8.18 -9.39 4.28
CA ASP A 356 -7.92 -10.76 3.89
C ASP A 356 -8.76 -11.14 2.68
N ILE A 357 -8.11 -11.17 1.52
CA ILE A 357 -8.72 -11.51 0.23
C ILE A 357 -8.42 -12.96 -0.18
N SER A 358 -7.87 -13.77 0.73
CA SER A 358 -7.40 -15.14 0.43
C SER A 358 -8.50 -16.11 -0.02
N LEU A 359 -9.76 -15.88 0.41
CA LEU A 359 -10.92 -16.68 -0.01
C LEU A 359 -11.56 -16.18 -1.31
N LEU A 360 -11.16 -15.02 -1.82
CA LEU A 360 -11.70 -14.46 -3.05
C LEU A 360 -10.95 -15.00 -4.26
N ASN A 361 -11.67 -15.22 -5.37
CA ASN A 361 -11.01 -15.45 -6.66
C ASN A 361 -10.30 -14.15 -7.11
N SER A 362 -9.29 -14.29 -7.98
CA SER A 362 -8.45 -13.16 -8.41
C SER A 362 -9.23 -12.00 -9.04
N HIS A 363 -10.35 -12.27 -9.71
CA HIS A 363 -11.17 -11.23 -10.34
C HIS A 363 -11.94 -10.43 -9.29
N THR A 364 -12.63 -11.10 -8.36
CA THR A 364 -13.38 -10.43 -7.27
C THR A 364 -12.44 -9.67 -6.35
N ALA A 365 -11.30 -10.27 -5.97
CA ALA A 365 -10.27 -9.62 -5.17
C ALA A 365 -9.76 -8.34 -5.85
N LEU A 366 -9.54 -8.40 -7.16
CA LEU A 366 -9.11 -7.23 -7.92
C LEU A 366 -10.16 -6.12 -7.94
N GLN A 367 -11.44 -6.48 -8.14
CA GLN A 367 -12.53 -5.50 -8.14
C GLN A 367 -12.67 -4.84 -6.76
N LEU A 368 -12.66 -5.63 -5.69
CA LEU A 368 -12.74 -5.15 -4.31
C LEU A 368 -11.60 -4.17 -4.00
N THR A 369 -10.35 -4.57 -4.24
CA THR A 369 -9.18 -3.74 -3.96
C THR A 369 -9.12 -2.49 -4.85
N SER A 370 -9.54 -2.59 -6.11
CA SER A 370 -9.65 -1.44 -7.02
C SER A 370 -10.70 -0.43 -6.54
N THR A 371 -11.84 -0.91 -6.02
CA THR A 371 -12.88 -0.05 -5.44
C THR A 371 -12.34 0.73 -4.24
N ILE A 372 -11.62 0.07 -3.33
CA ILE A 372 -11.03 0.71 -2.13
C ILE A 372 -10.02 1.79 -2.53
N ILE A 373 -9.05 1.44 -3.38
CA ILE A 373 -8.02 2.39 -3.82
C ILE A 373 -8.67 3.58 -4.54
N SER A 374 -9.61 3.31 -5.47
CA SER A 374 -10.25 4.36 -6.25
C SER A 374 -11.07 5.31 -5.38
N HIS A 375 -11.73 4.78 -4.36
CA HIS A 375 -12.55 5.58 -3.44
C HIS A 375 -11.67 6.63 -2.74
N PHE A 376 -10.60 6.19 -2.07
CA PHE A 376 -9.70 7.10 -1.36
C PHE A 376 -8.89 8.01 -2.29
N PHE A 377 -8.51 7.52 -3.47
CA PHE A 377 -7.85 8.33 -4.50
C PHE A 377 -8.72 9.50 -4.95
N ASN A 378 -9.98 9.23 -5.32
CA ASN A 378 -10.90 10.27 -5.74
C ASN A 378 -11.22 11.24 -4.60
N MET A 379 -11.39 10.74 -3.38
CA MET A 379 -11.63 11.58 -2.21
C MET A 379 -10.50 12.59 -2.00
N ASN A 380 -9.24 12.14 -2.00
CA ASN A 380 -8.10 13.05 -1.86
C ASN A 380 -7.90 13.95 -3.08
N GLN A 381 -8.20 13.48 -4.29
CA GLN A 381 -8.15 14.31 -5.49
C GLN A 381 -9.16 15.47 -5.43
N ILE A 382 -10.38 15.23 -4.96
CA ILE A 382 -11.41 16.26 -4.77
C ILE A 382 -10.94 17.27 -3.71
N ARG A 383 -10.41 16.79 -2.57
CA ARG A 383 -9.89 17.67 -1.50
C ARG A 383 -8.74 18.55 -1.99
N PHE A 384 -7.79 17.96 -2.71
CA PHE A 384 -6.64 18.66 -3.28
C PHE A 384 -7.06 19.74 -4.29
N THR A 385 -7.99 19.43 -5.21
CA THR A 385 -8.46 20.38 -6.24
C THR A 385 -9.34 21.49 -5.67
N SER A 386 -10.00 21.25 -4.54
CA SER A 386 -10.84 22.25 -3.84
C SER A 386 -10.03 23.21 -2.96
N GLY A 387 -8.69 23.12 -2.97
CA GLY A 387 -7.80 23.98 -2.19
C GLY A 387 -7.61 23.54 -0.73
N GLY A 388 -8.11 22.35 -0.36
CA GLY A 388 -7.91 21.76 0.96
C GLY A 388 -6.47 21.23 1.10
N LEU A 389 -5.82 21.56 2.21
CA LEU A 389 -4.47 21.08 2.54
C LEU A 389 -4.48 19.80 3.39
N ASP A 390 -5.63 19.43 3.93
CA ASP A 390 -5.79 18.27 4.81
C ASP A 390 -6.18 17.01 4.00
N LEU A 391 -5.17 16.42 3.37
CA LEU A 391 -5.31 15.15 2.66
C LEU A 391 -5.13 13.99 3.62
N THR A 392 -5.98 12.97 3.49
CA THR A 392 -5.81 11.79 4.32
C THR A 392 -4.59 11.00 3.85
N ARG A 393 -3.68 10.69 4.78
CA ARG A 393 -2.49 9.89 4.51
C ARG A 393 -2.85 8.41 4.54
N ILE A 394 -2.53 7.70 3.46
CA ILE A 394 -2.78 6.26 3.38
C ILE A 394 -1.61 5.59 2.67
N VAL A 395 -1.13 4.47 3.20
CA VAL A 395 -0.20 3.59 2.51
C VAL A 395 -0.86 2.25 2.22
N PHE A 396 -0.91 1.87 0.94
CA PHE A 396 -1.46 0.60 0.50
C PHE A 396 -0.35 -0.44 0.34
N VAL A 397 -0.52 -1.62 0.93
CA VAL A 397 0.36 -2.77 0.73
C VAL A 397 -0.28 -3.71 -0.27
N VAL A 398 0.41 -3.95 -1.37
CA VAL A 398 -0.07 -4.72 -2.51
C VAL A 398 0.86 -5.89 -2.75
N GLU A 399 0.48 -7.04 -2.22
CA GLU A 399 1.07 -8.35 -2.55
C GLU A 399 0.81 -8.75 -4.00
N GLU A 400 1.69 -9.60 -4.54
CA GLU A 400 1.63 -10.08 -5.93
C GLU A 400 1.39 -8.94 -6.96
N ALA A 401 2.09 -7.82 -6.77
CA ALA A 401 1.89 -6.57 -7.50
C ALA A 401 1.95 -6.70 -9.03
N GLN A 402 2.64 -7.72 -9.56
CA GLN A 402 2.66 -8.00 -10.99
C GLN A 402 1.29 -8.32 -11.59
N SER A 403 0.34 -8.76 -10.76
CA SER A 403 -1.04 -9.01 -11.18
C SER A 403 -1.81 -7.72 -11.46
N VAL A 404 -1.42 -6.60 -10.86
CA VAL A 404 -2.16 -5.33 -10.92
C VAL A 404 -1.40 -4.20 -11.63
N ILE A 405 -0.06 -4.19 -11.61
CA ILE A 405 0.77 -3.19 -12.32
C ILE A 405 1.65 -3.80 -13.41
N GLY A 406 1.31 -5.02 -13.86
CA GLY A 406 2.03 -5.72 -14.93
C GLY A 406 1.58 -5.31 -16.33
N GLY A 407 2.51 -4.95 -17.23
CA GLY A 407 2.22 -4.13 -18.42
C GLY A 407 1.06 -4.53 -19.35
N LYS A 408 0.77 -5.82 -19.56
CA LYS A 408 -0.35 -6.28 -20.42
C LYS A 408 -1.68 -6.50 -19.68
N LYS A 409 -1.64 -6.53 -18.35
CA LYS A 409 -2.79 -6.80 -17.45
C LYS A 409 -2.90 -5.70 -16.39
N SER A 410 -2.33 -4.52 -16.67
CA SER A 410 -2.23 -3.46 -15.68
C SER A 410 -3.61 -2.89 -15.44
N VAL A 411 -3.95 -2.75 -14.18
CA VAL A 411 -5.23 -2.23 -13.73
C VAL A 411 -5.05 -0.74 -13.55
N SER A 412 -5.81 0.03 -14.32
CA SER A 412 -5.66 1.50 -14.45
C SER A 412 -5.48 2.19 -13.10
N LYS A 413 -6.23 1.78 -12.08
CA LYS A 413 -6.23 2.38 -10.75
C LYS A 413 -4.99 2.12 -9.92
N PHE A 414 -4.38 0.94 -10.02
CA PHE A 414 -3.09 0.70 -9.38
C PHE A 414 -1.95 1.44 -10.10
N VAL A 415 -2.07 1.60 -11.43
CA VAL A 415 -1.13 2.41 -12.22
C VAL A 415 -1.27 3.90 -11.88
N GLU A 416 -2.49 4.42 -11.73
CA GLU A 416 -2.77 5.78 -11.27
C GLU A 416 -2.21 6.02 -9.86
N LEU A 417 -2.45 5.10 -8.91
CA LEU A 417 -1.85 5.14 -7.58
C LEU A 417 -0.32 5.21 -7.66
N ALA A 418 0.31 4.34 -8.45
CA ALA A 418 1.75 4.33 -8.62
C ALA A 418 2.28 5.63 -9.27
N LYS A 419 1.60 6.19 -10.28
CA LYS A 419 2.09 7.37 -11.01
C LYS A 419 1.78 8.69 -10.32
N GLU A 420 0.64 8.78 -9.64
CA GLU A 420 0.07 10.05 -9.17
C GLU A 420 -0.22 10.11 -7.67
N GLY A 421 -0.21 8.98 -6.96
CA GLY A 421 -0.54 8.89 -5.53
C GLY A 421 0.25 9.87 -4.65
N ARG A 422 1.51 10.18 -5.04
CA ARG A 422 2.36 11.20 -4.39
C ARG A 422 1.69 12.57 -4.25
N LYS A 423 0.92 13.01 -5.25
CA LYS A 423 0.21 14.31 -5.21
C LYS A 423 -0.91 14.32 -4.17
N TYR A 424 -1.40 13.13 -3.81
CA TYR A 424 -2.58 12.92 -3.00
C TYR A 424 -2.26 12.33 -1.62
N GLN A 425 -0.99 12.31 -1.21
CA GLN A 425 -0.52 11.66 0.04
C GLN A 425 -0.89 10.17 0.14
N LEU A 426 -1.02 9.50 -1.01
CA LEU A 426 -1.29 8.07 -1.11
C LEU A 426 -0.01 7.34 -1.52
N GLY A 427 0.55 6.56 -0.60
CA GLY A 427 1.72 5.72 -0.80
C GLY A 427 1.35 4.30 -1.19
N ALA A 428 2.30 3.57 -1.77
CA ALA A 428 2.11 2.16 -2.10
C ALA A 428 3.40 1.35 -1.90
N ILE A 429 3.25 0.20 -1.23
CA ILE A 429 4.27 -0.83 -1.08
C ILE A 429 3.91 -1.99 -2.00
N PHE A 430 4.58 -2.07 -3.14
CA PHE A 430 4.38 -3.12 -4.15
C PHE A 430 5.34 -4.29 -3.89
N ILE A 431 4.77 -5.45 -3.58
CA ILE A 431 5.51 -6.65 -3.23
C ILE A 431 5.39 -7.67 -4.37
N THR A 432 6.52 -8.16 -4.90
CA THR A 432 6.51 -9.18 -5.97
C THR A 432 7.83 -9.94 -6.05
N GLN A 433 7.83 -11.10 -6.72
CA GLN A 433 9.04 -11.87 -7.02
C GLN A 433 9.63 -11.53 -8.39
N GLN A 434 8.88 -10.79 -9.22
CA GLN A 434 9.13 -10.61 -10.66
C GLN A 434 9.21 -9.12 -11.02
N PRO A 435 10.33 -8.43 -10.75
CA PRO A 435 10.46 -7.03 -11.14
C PRO A 435 10.29 -6.85 -12.66
N GLY A 436 10.75 -7.80 -13.49
CA GLY A 436 10.60 -7.79 -14.94
C GLY A 436 9.14 -7.77 -15.45
N SER A 437 8.19 -8.15 -14.61
CA SER A 437 6.77 -8.14 -14.95
C SER A 437 6.12 -6.77 -14.75
N ILE A 438 6.72 -5.88 -13.95
CA ILE A 438 6.21 -4.54 -13.67
C ILE A 438 6.59 -3.58 -14.82
N SER A 439 5.70 -2.64 -15.15
CA SER A 439 6.00 -1.63 -16.17
C SER A 439 7.26 -0.83 -15.82
N LYS A 440 8.16 -0.66 -16.80
CA LYS A 440 9.40 0.11 -16.65
C LYS A 440 9.14 1.53 -16.17
N ASP A 441 8.06 2.17 -16.64
CA ASP A 441 7.69 3.55 -16.29
C ASP A 441 7.29 3.68 -14.82
N ILE A 442 6.79 2.60 -14.20
CA ILE A 442 6.40 2.57 -12.79
C ILE A 442 7.64 2.27 -11.94
N LEU A 443 8.43 1.27 -12.33
CA LEU A 443 9.65 0.91 -11.64
C LEU A 443 10.67 2.05 -11.59
N SER A 444 10.90 2.74 -12.71
CA SER A 444 11.90 3.82 -12.79
C SER A 444 11.58 5.01 -11.90
N GLN A 445 10.36 5.09 -11.37
CA GLN A 445 9.93 6.14 -10.45
C GLN A 445 9.88 5.67 -8.98
N GLY A 446 10.32 4.44 -8.68
CA GLY A 446 10.38 3.94 -7.31
C GLY A 446 11.24 4.83 -6.40
N ASP A 447 10.72 5.11 -5.22
CA ASP A 447 11.41 5.91 -4.20
C ASP A 447 12.24 5.02 -3.26
N ASN A 448 11.74 3.82 -2.97
CA ASN A 448 12.44 2.84 -2.12
C ASN A 448 12.42 1.45 -2.76
N PHE A 449 13.52 0.72 -2.60
CA PHE A 449 13.71 -0.62 -3.12
C PHE A 449 14.33 -1.52 -2.05
N TYR A 450 13.67 -2.63 -1.77
CA TYR A 450 14.16 -3.69 -0.90
C TYR A 450 14.26 -4.97 -1.71
N VAL A 451 15.49 -5.35 -2.07
CA VAL A 451 15.74 -6.48 -2.95
C VAL A 451 16.42 -7.60 -2.18
N PHE A 452 15.72 -8.71 -1.99
CA PHE A 452 16.31 -9.94 -1.49
C PHE A 452 16.80 -10.79 -2.66
N HIS A 453 17.17 -12.03 -2.39
CA HIS A 453 17.59 -12.98 -3.41
C HIS A 453 16.57 -13.13 -4.57
N LEU A 454 17.07 -12.98 -5.80
CA LEU A 454 16.37 -13.17 -7.06
C LEU A 454 17.18 -14.12 -7.97
N LEU A 455 16.49 -15.06 -8.62
CA LEU A 455 17.14 -16.08 -9.47
C LEU A 455 17.33 -15.67 -10.93
N SER A 456 16.49 -14.76 -11.41
CA SER A 456 16.36 -14.46 -12.84
C SER A 456 17.31 -13.34 -13.23
N LYS A 457 18.27 -13.66 -14.12
CA LYS A 457 19.16 -12.65 -14.70
C LYS A 457 18.38 -11.58 -15.46
N GLY A 458 17.26 -11.94 -16.10
CA GLY A 458 16.39 -10.97 -16.78
C GLY A 458 15.76 -9.98 -15.81
N ASP A 459 15.31 -10.45 -14.65
CA ASP A 459 14.75 -9.63 -13.58
C ASP A 459 15.80 -8.69 -12.98
N LEU A 460 17.02 -9.19 -12.75
CA LEU A 460 18.15 -8.38 -12.27
C LEU A 460 18.53 -7.28 -13.26
N LEU A 461 18.54 -7.58 -14.55
CA LEU A 461 18.81 -6.58 -15.59
C LEU A 461 17.67 -5.54 -15.68
N THR A 462 16.42 -5.94 -15.45
CA THR A 462 15.31 -4.99 -15.39
C THR A 462 15.41 -4.09 -14.16
N LEU A 463 15.74 -4.66 -12.99
CA LEU A 463 16.02 -3.91 -11.76
C LEU A 463 17.11 -2.87 -11.99
N GLN A 464 18.26 -3.27 -12.53
CA GLN A 464 19.38 -2.35 -12.82
C GLN A 464 18.99 -1.23 -13.81
N LYS A 465 18.22 -1.56 -14.84
CA LYS A 465 17.72 -0.56 -15.80
C LYS A 465 16.73 0.42 -15.18
N SER A 466 16.01 0.00 -14.14
CA SER A 466 15.06 0.85 -13.40
C SER A 466 15.76 1.69 -12.33
N ASN A 467 16.80 1.13 -11.69
CA ASN A 467 17.56 1.76 -10.63
C ASN A 467 19.05 1.42 -10.78
N ALA A 468 19.81 2.38 -11.33
CA ALA A 468 21.23 2.21 -11.65
C ALA A 468 22.14 2.05 -10.41
N HIS A 469 21.63 2.30 -9.19
CA HIS A 469 22.39 2.06 -7.96
C HIS A 469 22.62 0.56 -7.69
N TYR A 470 21.79 -0.31 -8.26
CA TYR A 470 21.99 -1.77 -8.30
C TYR A 470 23.04 -2.14 -9.36
N SER A 471 24.30 -1.83 -9.07
CA SER A 471 25.45 -2.12 -9.93
C SER A 471 25.78 -3.61 -10.02
N ASP A 472 26.64 -3.98 -10.97
CA ASP A 472 26.95 -5.37 -11.28
C ASP A 472 27.45 -6.20 -10.08
N ASP A 473 28.18 -5.58 -9.14
CA ASP A 473 28.59 -6.20 -7.89
C ASP A 473 27.37 -6.60 -7.04
N ILE A 474 26.41 -5.69 -6.91
CA ILE A 474 25.18 -5.92 -6.14
C ILE A 474 24.33 -6.99 -6.79
N LEU A 475 24.14 -6.94 -8.12
CA LEU A 475 23.39 -7.98 -8.84
C LEU A 475 24.05 -9.35 -8.71
N THR A 476 25.39 -9.39 -8.76
CA THR A 476 26.16 -10.62 -8.58
C THR A 476 25.91 -11.22 -7.21
N GLN A 477 25.90 -10.41 -6.15
CA GLN A 477 25.60 -10.91 -4.81
C GLN A 477 24.14 -11.32 -4.66
N ILE A 478 23.17 -10.51 -5.13
CA ILE A 478 21.74 -10.87 -5.11
C ILE A 478 21.51 -12.24 -5.77
N LEU A 479 22.18 -12.51 -6.90
CA LEU A 479 22.04 -13.76 -7.65
C LEU A 479 22.69 -14.95 -6.96
N ASN A 480 23.88 -14.76 -6.36
CA ASN A 480 24.71 -15.87 -5.90
C ASN A 480 24.65 -16.12 -4.39
N GLU A 481 23.99 -15.24 -3.62
CA GLU A 481 23.87 -15.36 -2.17
C GLU A 481 22.42 -15.61 -1.75
N PRO A 482 21.94 -16.86 -1.77
CA PRO A 482 20.59 -17.24 -1.36
C PRO A 482 20.44 -17.23 0.17
N ILE A 483 20.65 -16.07 0.79
CA ILE A 483 20.62 -15.87 2.24
C ILE A 483 19.27 -15.29 2.65
N LYS A 484 18.56 -16.00 3.53
CA LYS A 484 17.28 -15.53 4.10
C LYS A 484 17.51 -14.30 4.98
N GLY A 485 16.62 -13.32 4.89
CA GLY A 485 16.71 -12.08 5.67
C GLY A 485 17.78 -11.08 5.18
N LYS A 486 18.63 -11.45 4.21
CA LYS A 486 19.57 -10.50 3.59
C LYS A 486 18.87 -9.70 2.50
N CYS A 487 18.75 -8.40 2.72
CA CYS A 487 18.14 -7.44 1.83
C CYS A 487 19.18 -6.46 1.28
N TYR A 488 19.07 -6.09 0.02
CA TYR A 488 19.79 -5.01 -0.61
C TYR A 488 18.84 -3.82 -0.69
N MET A 489 19.02 -2.87 0.21
CA MET A 489 18.15 -1.71 0.39
C MET A 489 18.70 -0.50 -0.36
N TRP A 490 17.83 0.22 -1.04
CA TRP A 490 18.08 1.56 -1.56
C TRP A 490 16.85 2.44 -1.32
N THR A 491 17.07 3.69 -0.94
CA THR A 491 16.01 4.69 -0.71
C THR A 491 16.42 6.00 -1.37
N SER A 492 15.48 6.89 -1.67
CA SER A 492 15.81 8.17 -2.32
C SER A 492 16.78 9.03 -1.50
N ASN A 493 16.80 8.86 -0.18
CA ASN A 493 17.69 9.56 0.74
C ASN A 493 19.01 8.81 0.97
N GLN A 494 19.11 7.53 0.59
CA GLN A 494 20.35 6.76 0.63
C GLN A 494 20.98 6.66 -0.78
N PRO A 495 22.13 7.30 -1.03
CA PRO A 495 22.69 7.46 -2.39
C PRO A 495 23.27 6.19 -3.02
N PHE A 496 23.28 5.05 -2.32
CA PHE A 496 23.78 3.78 -2.81
C PHE A 496 23.12 2.61 -2.07
N VAL A 497 23.17 1.42 -2.70
CA VAL A 497 22.58 0.21 -2.13
C VAL A 497 23.37 -0.26 -0.90
N LEU A 498 22.65 -0.59 0.16
CA LEU A 498 23.17 -1.16 1.41
C LEU A 498 22.70 -2.61 1.57
N PRO A 499 23.61 -3.56 1.85
CA PRO A 499 23.22 -4.89 2.32
C PRO A 499 22.84 -4.83 3.82
N VAL A 500 21.63 -5.25 4.13
CA VAL A 500 21.01 -5.21 5.46
C VAL A 500 20.54 -6.60 5.85
N HIS A 501 20.83 -7.01 7.08
CA HIS A 501 20.19 -8.14 7.72
C HIS A 501 18.89 -7.66 8.37
N ILE A 502 17.74 -7.98 7.76
CA ILE A 502 16.44 -7.53 8.27
C ILE A 502 16.15 -8.22 9.59
N LYS A 503 15.68 -7.45 10.56
CA LYS A 503 15.25 -7.95 11.88
C LYS A 503 14.19 -9.04 11.73
N ASN A 504 14.25 -10.07 12.56
CA ASN A 504 13.24 -11.12 12.52
C ASN A 504 11.98 -10.67 13.27
N PHE A 505 10.83 -10.68 12.61
CA PHE A 505 9.55 -10.33 13.24
C PHE A 505 9.19 -11.28 14.38
N GLU A 506 9.59 -12.55 14.28
CA GLU A 506 9.39 -13.57 15.33
C GLU A 506 10.14 -13.25 16.63
N GLU A 507 11.13 -12.35 16.59
CA GLU A 507 11.87 -11.90 17.79
C GLU A 507 11.22 -10.68 18.45
N ILE A 508 10.28 -10.00 17.79
CA ILE A 508 9.62 -8.79 18.31
C ILE A 508 8.13 -8.99 18.64
N ALA A 509 7.53 -10.07 18.15
CA ALA A 509 6.12 -10.42 18.36
C ALA A 509 5.99 -11.86 18.87
N GLU A 510 5.05 -12.09 19.80
CA GLU A 510 4.78 -13.41 20.34
C GLU A 510 3.59 -14.04 19.62
N PRO A 511 3.69 -15.28 19.11
CA PRO A 511 2.59 -15.91 18.40
C PRO A 511 1.39 -16.22 19.31
N ASN A 512 0.19 -16.25 18.73
CA ASN A 512 -1.11 -16.49 19.35
C ASN A 512 -1.52 -15.44 20.40
N ASN A 513 -1.01 -14.21 20.27
CA ASN A 513 -1.30 -13.12 21.18
C ASN A 513 -2.40 -12.17 20.66
N SER A 514 -2.88 -12.38 19.42
CA SER A 514 -3.86 -11.50 18.78
C SER A 514 -5.12 -11.28 19.63
N MET A 515 -5.68 -12.34 20.22
CA MET A 515 -6.90 -12.23 21.04
C MET A 515 -6.72 -11.26 22.22
N GLU A 516 -5.61 -11.35 22.94
CA GLU A 516 -5.36 -10.53 24.13
C GLU A 516 -5.12 -9.07 23.74
N ILE A 517 -4.27 -8.82 22.75
CA ILE A 517 -3.95 -7.46 22.27
C ILE A 517 -5.20 -6.77 21.72
N GLN A 518 -5.98 -7.45 20.86
CA GLN A 518 -7.16 -6.85 20.27
C GLN A 518 -8.27 -6.61 21.30
N LYS A 519 -8.45 -7.53 22.27
CA LYS A 519 -9.42 -7.34 23.36
C LYS A 519 -9.12 -6.08 24.18
N ASN A 520 -7.85 -5.84 24.48
CA ASN A 520 -7.41 -4.69 25.28
C ASN A 520 -7.46 -3.37 24.48
N ASN A 521 -7.56 -3.44 23.16
CA ASN A 521 -7.56 -2.29 22.25
C ASN A 521 -8.73 -2.41 21.27
N ASN A 522 -9.95 -2.18 21.76
CA ASN A 522 -11.14 -2.27 20.94
C ASN A 522 -11.23 -1.07 19.98
N LEU A 523 -10.99 -1.34 18.69
CA LEU A 523 -11.04 -0.36 17.62
C LEU A 523 -12.36 -0.42 16.85
N LEU A 524 -12.89 -1.64 16.64
CA LEU A 524 -14.02 -1.84 15.72
C LEU A 524 -15.37 -1.54 16.35
N ASP A 525 -15.63 -1.94 17.59
CA ASP A 525 -16.97 -1.74 18.19
C ASP A 525 -17.34 -0.25 18.34
N PRO A 526 -16.42 0.67 18.72
CA PRO A 526 -16.72 2.10 18.72
C PRO A 526 -17.07 2.63 17.33
N ILE A 527 -16.39 2.15 16.29
CA ILE A 527 -16.68 2.50 14.90
C ILE A 527 -18.07 2.01 14.50
N LEU A 528 -18.40 0.75 14.80
CA LEU A 528 -19.72 0.18 14.51
C LEU A 528 -20.84 0.89 15.28
N GLY A 529 -20.61 1.22 16.56
CA GLY A 529 -21.55 1.99 17.38
C GLY A 529 -21.80 3.36 16.77
N ARG A 530 -20.74 4.07 16.33
CA ARG A 530 -20.87 5.36 15.65
C ARG A 530 -21.63 5.24 14.32
N ILE A 531 -21.38 4.19 13.53
CA ILE A 531 -22.12 3.94 12.29
C ILE A 531 -23.62 3.76 12.59
N GLN A 532 -23.96 2.94 13.59
CA GLN A 532 -25.36 2.75 14.01
C GLN A 532 -26.01 4.04 14.53
N GLU A 533 -25.28 4.87 15.27
CA GLU A 533 -25.75 6.18 15.73
C GLU A 533 -26.04 7.11 14.54
N LEU A 534 -25.14 7.16 13.56
CA LEU A 534 -25.31 7.98 12.36
C LEU A 534 -26.50 7.51 11.50
N ASP A 535 -26.68 6.19 11.35
CA ASP A 535 -27.83 5.61 10.66
C ASP A 535 -29.15 5.93 11.38
N ALA A 536 -29.15 5.92 12.71
CA ALA A 536 -30.30 6.32 13.52
C ALA A 536 -30.62 7.82 13.38
N ILE A 537 -29.58 8.68 13.37
CA ILE A 537 -29.73 10.12 13.11
C ILE A 537 -30.34 10.35 11.74
N GLU A 538 -29.84 9.68 10.70
CA GLU A 538 -30.37 9.83 9.34
C GLU A 538 -31.83 9.35 9.26
N THR A 539 -32.15 8.23 9.90
CA THR A 539 -33.53 7.71 9.99
C THR A 539 -34.46 8.72 10.66
N ASN A 540 -34.06 9.33 11.78
CA ASN A 540 -34.82 10.39 12.44
C ASN A 540 -35.06 11.60 11.52
N ILE A 541 -34.05 12.01 10.74
CA ILE A 541 -34.18 13.10 9.76
C ILE A 541 -35.18 12.72 8.66
N VAL A 542 -35.12 11.47 8.19
CA VAL A 542 -36.05 10.93 7.20
C VAL A 542 -37.49 10.95 7.73
N GLU A 543 -37.74 10.45 8.94
CA GLU A 543 -39.07 10.49 9.57
C GLU A 543 -39.57 11.93 9.75
N LYS A 544 -38.69 12.87 10.13
CA LYS A 544 -39.03 14.30 10.19
C LYS A 544 -39.41 14.85 8.83
N LEU A 545 -38.75 14.43 7.75
CA LEU A 545 -39.11 14.84 6.41
C LEU A 545 -40.49 14.31 6.02
N ILE A 546 -40.81 13.04 6.30
CA ILE A 546 -42.15 12.46 6.07
C ILE A 546 -43.21 13.32 6.76
N ASN A 547 -43.02 13.61 8.05
CA ASN A 547 -43.92 14.46 8.84
C ASN A 547 -44.04 15.89 8.28
N VAL A 548 -42.95 16.46 7.76
CA VAL A 548 -42.96 17.79 7.14
C VAL A 548 -43.75 17.77 5.82
N ILE A 549 -43.60 16.75 4.99
CA ILE A 549 -44.34 16.58 3.74
C ILE A 549 -45.85 16.44 4.04
N ASP A 550 -46.20 15.54 4.95
CA ASP A 550 -47.59 15.27 5.34
C ASP A 550 -48.26 16.51 5.96
N SER A 551 -47.58 17.21 6.88
CA SER A 551 -48.11 18.45 7.47
C SER A 551 -48.27 19.61 6.48
N ASN A 552 -47.71 19.52 5.27
CA ASN A 552 -47.94 20.47 4.18
C ASN A 552 -48.99 19.96 3.16
N GLY A 553 -49.66 18.84 3.45
CA GLY A 553 -50.74 18.27 2.62
C GLY A 553 -50.24 17.70 1.30
N LEU A 554 -48.97 17.29 1.23
CA LEU A 554 -48.34 16.76 0.03
C LEU A 554 -48.25 15.24 0.11
N ASP A 555 -48.43 14.57 -1.03
CA ASP A 555 -48.20 13.13 -1.13
C ASP A 555 -46.70 12.85 -1.36
N ILE A 556 -46.09 12.12 -0.43
CA ILE A 556 -44.68 11.70 -0.50
C ILE A 556 -44.38 10.84 -1.73
N GLN A 557 -45.37 10.12 -2.26
CA GLN A 557 -45.21 9.34 -3.49
C GLN A 557 -45.14 10.24 -4.73
N ASN A 558 -45.74 11.43 -4.68
CA ASN A 558 -45.80 12.36 -5.81
C ASN A 558 -44.53 13.23 -5.91
N ARG A 559 -43.43 12.60 -6.37
CA ARG A 559 -42.13 13.28 -6.52
C ARG A 559 -42.19 14.58 -7.33
N ARG A 560 -43.05 14.68 -8.35
CA ARG A 560 -43.17 15.91 -9.17
C ARG A 560 -43.71 17.08 -8.37
N GLU A 561 -44.68 16.80 -7.51
CA GLU A 561 -45.30 17.80 -6.64
C GLU A 561 -44.34 18.24 -5.53
N VAL A 562 -43.71 17.27 -4.85
CA VAL A 562 -42.74 17.54 -3.77
C VAL A 562 -41.51 18.30 -4.28
N MET A 563 -41.01 17.96 -5.48
CA MET A 563 -39.79 18.55 -6.05
C MET A 563 -40.04 19.84 -6.84
N SER A 564 -41.28 20.36 -6.88
CA SER A 564 -41.58 21.67 -7.47
C SER A 564 -40.79 22.78 -6.77
N ASP A 565 -40.41 23.84 -7.49
CA ASP A 565 -39.52 24.87 -6.91
C ASP A 565 -40.09 25.56 -5.67
N GLN A 566 -41.42 25.71 -5.59
CA GLN A 566 -42.11 26.25 -4.43
C GLN A 566 -42.09 25.28 -3.25
N ASN A 567 -42.50 24.03 -3.45
CA ASN A 567 -42.58 23.03 -2.38
C ASN A 567 -41.20 22.62 -1.88
N LYS A 568 -40.25 22.38 -2.78
CA LYS A 568 -38.85 22.06 -2.44
C LYS A 568 -38.24 23.12 -1.52
N LYS A 569 -38.42 24.41 -1.84
CA LYS A 569 -37.92 25.52 -1.01
C LYS A 569 -38.58 25.52 0.38
N LEU A 570 -39.90 25.39 0.42
CA LEU A 570 -40.68 25.37 1.66
C LEU A 570 -40.27 24.20 2.58
N LEU A 571 -40.22 22.99 2.02
CA LEU A 571 -39.90 21.76 2.75
C LEU A 571 -38.45 21.77 3.28
N CYS A 572 -37.49 22.30 2.51
CA CYS A 572 -36.09 22.42 2.96
C CYS A 572 -35.93 23.35 4.17
N ILE A 573 -36.70 24.45 4.22
CA ILE A 573 -36.67 25.39 5.36
C ILE A 573 -37.41 24.78 6.55
N ASN A 574 -38.58 24.19 6.32
CA ASN A 574 -39.39 23.55 7.37
C ASN A 574 -38.66 22.37 8.01
N LEU A 575 -38.01 21.52 7.22
CA LEU A 575 -37.21 20.41 7.76
C LEU A 575 -36.07 20.93 8.62
N PHE A 576 -35.28 21.89 8.12
CA PHE A 576 -34.18 22.48 8.86
C PHE A 576 -34.62 23.06 10.22
N GLY A 577 -35.79 23.71 10.25
CA GLY A 577 -36.38 24.23 11.49
C GLY A 577 -36.74 23.16 12.53
N ARG A 578 -36.97 21.90 12.11
CA ARG A 578 -37.27 20.75 12.99
C ARG A 578 -36.06 19.91 13.38
N LEU A 579 -34.87 20.23 12.84
CA LEU A 579 -33.64 19.53 13.18
C LEU A 579 -33.08 20.01 14.53
N ASN A 580 -32.64 19.06 15.36
CA ASN A 580 -31.87 19.32 16.58
C ASN A 580 -30.40 19.64 16.24
N ASN A 581 -29.59 19.96 17.24
CA ASN A 581 -28.18 20.33 17.00
C ASN A 581 -27.35 19.18 16.41
N GLU A 582 -27.58 17.95 16.87
CA GLU A 582 -26.84 16.76 16.44
C GLU A 582 -27.12 16.42 14.97
N GLU A 583 -28.40 16.43 14.56
CA GLU A 583 -28.84 16.24 13.18
C GLU A 583 -28.31 17.35 12.25
N ARG A 584 -28.25 18.59 12.74
CA ARG A 584 -27.64 19.70 11.99
C ARG A 584 -26.14 19.47 11.81
N THR A 585 -25.44 19.06 12.84
CA THR A 585 -24.00 18.74 12.74
C THR A 585 -23.75 17.59 11.77
N PHE A 586 -24.54 16.52 11.85
CA PHE A 586 -24.49 15.39 10.91
C PHE A 586 -24.67 15.86 9.46
N LEU A 587 -25.75 16.60 9.18
CA LEU A 587 -25.99 17.12 7.83
C LEU A 587 -24.92 18.10 7.37
N ASP A 588 -24.32 18.88 8.27
CA ASP A 588 -23.24 19.79 7.90
C ASP A 588 -21.97 19.03 7.45
N GLN A 589 -21.62 17.95 8.15
CA GLN A 589 -20.47 17.09 7.84
C GLN A 589 -20.58 16.46 6.45
N ILE A 590 -21.79 16.09 6.02
CA ILE A 590 -22.05 15.50 4.70
C ILE A 590 -22.46 16.53 3.63
N ASN A 591 -22.28 17.84 3.89
CA ASN A 591 -22.70 18.94 3.00
C ASN A 591 -24.20 18.94 2.65
N GLY A 592 -25.03 18.37 3.52
CA GLY A 592 -26.48 18.32 3.45
C GLY A 592 -27.17 19.64 3.77
N LEU A 593 -26.45 20.66 4.26
CA LEU A 593 -26.99 21.98 4.60
C LEU A 593 -26.61 23.07 3.58
N ALA A 594 -27.51 24.02 3.37
CA ALA A 594 -27.26 25.24 2.61
C ALA A 594 -26.82 26.37 3.56
N LYS A 595 -25.70 27.01 3.25
CA LYS A 595 -25.08 28.08 4.05
C LYS A 595 -25.29 29.45 3.41
N ASN A 596 -25.46 30.47 4.24
CA ASN A 596 -25.48 31.85 3.79
C ASN A 596 -24.10 32.24 3.25
N ARG A 597 -24.04 32.96 2.12
CA ARG A 597 -22.78 33.35 1.48
C ARG A 597 -21.96 34.34 2.33
N ASP A 598 -22.62 35.15 3.15
CA ASP A 598 -21.96 36.22 3.91
C ASP A 598 -21.59 35.76 5.33
N THR A 599 -22.42 34.93 5.97
CA THR A 599 -22.21 34.49 7.36
C THR A 599 -21.71 33.06 7.50
N SER A 600 -21.74 32.26 6.44
CA SER A 600 -21.47 30.81 6.46
C SER A 600 -22.37 29.99 7.40
N GLU A 601 -23.41 30.59 7.98
CA GLU A 601 -24.37 29.89 8.85
C GLU A 601 -25.37 29.09 8.01
N PRO A 602 -25.69 27.84 8.41
CA PRO A 602 -26.69 27.02 7.74
C PRO A 602 -28.10 27.55 8.02
N PHE A 603 -28.96 27.57 6.99
CA PHE A 603 -30.34 28.08 7.11
C PHE A 603 -31.42 27.19 6.46
N SER A 604 -31.03 26.21 5.64
CA SER A 604 -31.94 25.24 5.05
C SER A 604 -31.21 23.95 4.68
N ILE A 605 -31.96 22.92 4.31
CA ILE A 605 -31.39 21.74 3.63
C ILE A 605 -30.86 22.15 2.25
N ASN A 606 -29.74 21.56 1.83
CA ASN A 606 -29.19 21.71 0.50
C ASN A 606 -30.11 21.04 -0.53
N TYR A 607 -30.51 21.76 -1.60
CA TYR A 607 -31.44 21.23 -2.60
C TYR A 607 -30.94 19.98 -3.33
N ARG A 608 -29.62 19.81 -3.51
CA ARG A 608 -29.08 18.58 -4.10
C ARG A 608 -29.27 17.40 -3.15
N TYR A 609 -29.03 17.62 -1.85
CA TYR A 609 -29.18 16.58 -0.83
C TYR A 609 -30.65 16.26 -0.55
N PHE A 610 -31.54 17.26 -0.59
CA PHE A 610 -32.97 17.08 -0.35
C PHE A 610 -33.62 16.04 -1.28
N GLY A 611 -33.20 15.96 -2.54
CA GLY A 611 -33.70 14.94 -3.47
C GLY A 611 -33.36 13.51 -3.03
N THR A 612 -32.14 13.31 -2.51
CA THR A 612 -31.69 12.03 -1.94
C THR A 612 -32.49 11.68 -0.68
N LEU A 613 -32.67 12.67 0.20
CA LEU A 613 -33.39 12.49 1.46
C LEU A 613 -34.88 12.19 1.24
N HIS A 614 -35.50 12.83 0.25
CA HIS A 614 -36.88 12.55 -0.16
C HIS A 614 -37.05 11.11 -0.65
N GLU A 615 -36.09 10.59 -1.41
CA GLU A 615 -36.18 9.20 -1.88
C GLU A 615 -36.00 8.20 -0.73
N LYS A 616 -35.05 8.46 0.19
CA LYS A 616 -34.93 7.67 1.44
C LYS A 616 -36.26 7.69 2.21
N ALA A 617 -36.93 8.83 2.28
CA ALA A 617 -38.24 8.97 2.91
C ALA A 617 -39.34 8.18 2.19
N ARG A 618 -39.37 8.15 0.86
CA ARG A 618 -40.29 7.29 0.08
C ARG A 618 -40.10 5.81 0.39
N ILE A 619 -38.85 5.34 0.41
CA ILE A 619 -38.52 3.93 0.69
C ILE A 619 -38.92 3.57 2.12
N HIS A 620 -38.57 4.42 3.09
CA HIS A 620 -38.93 4.24 4.49
C HIS A 620 -40.45 4.23 4.70
N PHE A 621 -41.19 5.11 4.01
CA PHE A 621 -42.65 5.16 4.05
C PHE A 621 -43.32 3.91 3.44
N ASN A 622 -42.75 3.32 2.39
CA ASN A 622 -43.29 2.10 1.79
C ASN A 622 -43.06 0.87 2.68
N SER A 623 -41.85 0.73 3.22
CA SER A 623 -41.50 -0.39 4.11
C SER A 623 -42.32 -0.39 5.41
N THR A 624 -42.54 0.77 6.02
CA THR A 624 -43.41 0.89 7.22
C THR A 624 -44.89 0.58 6.93
N ASN A 625 -45.40 0.92 5.75
CA ASN A 625 -46.78 0.58 5.37
C ASN A 625 -46.96 -0.89 4.96
N GLU A 626 -45.94 -1.56 4.40
CA GLU A 626 -46.00 -3.00 4.12
C GLU A 626 -46.05 -3.82 5.42
N VAL A 627 -45.25 -3.47 6.43
CA VAL A 627 -45.26 -4.13 7.76
C VAL A 627 -46.60 -3.95 8.47
N ASN A 628 -47.19 -2.75 8.43
CA ASN A 628 -48.51 -2.49 9.02
C ASN A 628 -49.64 -3.28 8.32
N ASN A 629 -49.53 -3.55 7.02
CA ASN A 629 -50.51 -4.35 6.27
C ASN A 629 -50.37 -5.87 6.53
N GLU A 630 -49.17 -6.36 6.88
CA GLU A 630 -48.98 -7.76 7.27
C GLU A 630 -49.49 -8.06 8.69
N GLU A 631 -49.31 -7.13 9.64
CA GLU A 631 -49.87 -7.28 11.00
C GLU A 631 -51.41 -7.27 11.03
N ASP A 632 -52.06 -6.45 10.19
CA ASP A 632 -53.52 -6.41 10.03
C ASP A 632 -54.12 -7.65 9.33
N SER A 633 -53.29 -8.50 8.71
CA SER A 633 -53.72 -9.74 8.05
C SER A 633 -53.66 -11.00 8.93
N SER A 634 -53.25 -10.86 10.20
CA SER A 634 -53.01 -11.98 11.13
C SER A 634 -54.08 -12.21 12.22
N PHE A 635 -55.27 -11.63 12.08
CA PHE A 635 -56.42 -11.93 12.94
C PHE A 635 -57.69 -12.20 12.15
N ASP A 636 -57.81 -13.41 11.60
CA ASP A 636 -59.12 -14.07 11.49
C ASP A 636 -58.94 -15.60 11.49
N ASN A 637 -58.77 -16.16 12.70
CA ASN A 637 -58.82 -17.60 12.95
C ASN A 637 -60.00 -17.86 13.91
N SER A 638 -61.20 -17.67 13.41
CA SER A 638 -62.41 -18.24 13.99
C SER A 638 -63.37 -18.65 12.87
N GLU A 639 -63.08 -19.78 12.24
CA GLU A 639 -64.04 -20.77 11.74
C GLU A 639 -63.28 -21.78 10.87
N LEU A 640 -63.19 -23.03 11.36
CA LEU A 640 -63.27 -24.29 10.62
C LEU A 640 -62.84 -25.45 11.54
N ASP A 641 -63.63 -25.65 12.58
CA ASP A 641 -63.98 -27.01 13.01
C ASP A 641 -65.10 -27.50 12.07
N GLU A 642 -65.07 -28.78 11.70
CA GLU A 642 -65.92 -29.50 10.72
C GLU A 642 -65.47 -29.44 9.24
N PHE A 643 -64.52 -30.31 8.85
CA PHE A 643 -64.75 -31.46 7.95
C PHE A 643 -63.48 -32.32 7.77
#